data_AF-A0A7Z6MZ72-F1
#
_entry.id   AF-A0A7Z6MZ72-F1
#
_cell.length_a   1.000
_cell.length_b   1.000
_cell.length_c   1.000
_cell.angle_alpha   90.00
_cell.angle_beta   90.00
_cell.angle_gamma   90.00
#
_symmetry.space_group_name_H-M   'P 1'
#
loop_
_entity.id
_entity.type
_entity.pdbx_description
1 polymer ?
#
loop_
_entity_poly.entity_id
_entity_poly.type
_entity_poly.pdbx_seq_one_letter_code
_entity_poly.pdbx_strand_id
1 'polypeptide(L)'
;MLPLQRDVCWIADKILEKLTPLAGYPRDQLAIEALHHRLSNGPPSLEVSVEALPDLYAFFKKAEHMLSRHRSRQNPDIEADYTLCRALKWQFRAAVSEGNHQRLTHNLLQSLSYIRDGGERINHRHIGYDIALESTRQISAGPHLAADSRLATTADQRIKSTRIIALQGKFKSALSQPSESRSRAQLGLGYVSSREYASLEHYADARSHSVRTSLSESIGRTANNLRNLVSDSCNLRRHRAYSTQSQPYVRDTLARAGLVDVELPCLHSPSQPIMTERGIALTMRGKVAVDFFNFLNVHTTIELTLQRTRQHKALDILGLHEMSPALAKQQMIALKRPDDSPTALLNDMKNHVISSSRQFTRSVSKPVPASELNATLHTSNRQARSLLERYVLLKTDSRLETHLDSEIRALIERNPALLRPEALRTYTLTAQAQTLSGSAGVTASSRAEAGSKGVSIEFSHRKSDDPHLSGDYLTIDIAALKSVAVVQKTLRHALSSIGDQAFDWEKLVRSISESLLDPARPSSTQVLVKIKHGEPVVLLTRHTVNKARNLGLPKPVEQFSGIDVQSLRTRQTLRTERLGTDSLDHLLPIARRYLGSPGEQSGWDAYIQHHVDDIHALLDALGRQTHGTTLAADLDAIKRISPALERAAEDLTQHANTALEAPTAEHRASAREAFNHLLREYLPHYQAKVSQAWTLS
;
A
#
# COMPACT_ATOMS: atom_id res chain seq x y z
N MET A 1 -15.60 -10.13 12.00
CA MET A 1 -16.36 -10.64 13.15
C MET A 1 -17.27 -11.75 12.65
N LEU A 2 -17.21 -12.92 13.28
CA LEU A 2 -18.08 -14.05 12.97
C LEU A 2 -19.38 -13.90 13.77
N PRO A 3 -20.53 -14.39 13.28
CA PRO A 3 -21.79 -14.24 13.99
C PRO A 3 -21.84 -15.16 15.23
N LEU A 4 -22.66 -14.79 16.21
CA LEU A 4 -22.90 -15.62 17.40
C LEU A 4 -23.60 -16.93 17.03
N GLN A 5 -23.15 -18.05 17.60
CA GLN A 5 -23.75 -19.36 17.32
C GLN A 5 -25.24 -19.40 17.71
N ARG A 6 -25.57 -18.83 18.88
CA ARG A 6 -26.94 -18.72 19.38
C ARG A 6 -27.87 -18.07 18.35
N ASP A 7 -27.47 -16.93 17.80
CA ASP A 7 -28.33 -16.13 16.95
C ASP A 7 -28.59 -16.81 15.61
N VAL A 8 -27.58 -17.51 15.08
CA VAL A 8 -27.72 -18.23 13.82
C VAL A 8 -28.57 -19.49 13.99
N CYS A 9 -28.42 -20.22 15.10
CA CYS A 9 -29.33 -21.32 15.44
C CYS A 9 -30.77 -20.83 15.59
N TRP A 10 -30.98 -19.70 16.28
CA TRP A 10 -32.31 -19.12 16.45
C TRP A 10 -32.98 -18.70 15.12
N ILE A 11 -32.21 -18.13 14.20
CA ILE A 11 -32.67 -17.89 12.82
C ILE A 11 -33.06 -19.21 12.14
N ALA A 12 -32.22 -20.24 12.25
CA ALA A 12 -32.44 -21.53 11.61
C ALA A 12 -33.68 -22.25 12.15
N ASP A 13 -33.92 -22.20 13.46
CA ASP A 13 -35.12 -22.73 14.12
C ASP A 13 -36.39 -22.07 13.55
N LYS A 14 -36.42 -20.73 13.52
CA LYS A 14 -37.55 -19.95 13.01
C LYS A 14 -37.85 -20.24 11.54
N ILE A 15 -36.82 -20.46 10.74
CA ILE A 15 -36.97 -20.80 9.33
C ILE A 15 -37.43 -22.26 9.17
N LEU A 16 -36.90 -23.19 9.96
CA LEU A 16 -37.31 -24.58 9.91
C LEU A 16 -38.81 -24.73 10.26
N GLU A 17 -39.28 -24.07 11.32
CA GLU A 17 -40.71 -24.03 11.71
C GLU A 17 -41.63 -23.67 10.53
N LYS A 18 -41.20 -22.72 9.69
CA LYS A 18 -41.96 -22.28 8.51
C LYS A 18 -41.84 -23.22 7.30
N LEU A 19 -40.74 -23.95 7.18
CA LEU A 19 -40.45 -24.80 6.02
C LEU A 19 -41.01 -26.20 6.15
N THR A 20 -41.11 -26.75 7.36
CA THR A 20 -41.64 -28.10 7.60
C THR A 20 -43.05 -28.30 7.02
N PRO A 21 -44.01 -27.36 7.18
CA PRO A 21 -45.34 -27.48 6.56
C PRO A 21 -45.33 -27.39 5.02
N LEU A 22 -44.28 -26.80 4.44
CA LEU A 22 -44.13 -26.60 2.99
C LEU A 22 -43.32 -27.73 2.34
N ALA A 23 -42.81 -28.69 3.10
CA ALA A 23 -42.03 -29.79 2.57
C ALA A 23 -42.92 -30.82 1.85
N GLY A 24 -43.27 -30.56 0.58
CA GLY A 24 -44.13 -31.45 -0.21
C GLY A 24 -43.58 -32.86 -0.48
N TYR A 25 -42.31 -33.14 -0.14
CA TYR A 25 -41.69 -34.47 -0.24
C TYR A 25 -40.93 -34.83 1.04
N PRO A 26 -41.10 -36.05 1.61
CA PRO A 26 -40.42 -36.48 2.83
C PRO A 26 -38.88 -36.36 2.75
N ARG A 27 -38.32 -36.57 1.55
CA ARG A 27 -36.87 -36.45 1.30
C ARG A 27 -36.34 -35.04 1.50
N ASP A 28 -37.12 -34.02 1.16
CA ASP A 28 -36.70 -32.62 1.29
C ASP A 28 -36.78 -32.16 2.75
N GLN A 29 -37.78 -32.64 3.49
CA GLN A 29 -37.92 -32.45 4.93
C GLN A 29 -36.74 -33.06 5.69
N LEU A 30 -36.47 -34.35 5.48
CA LEU A 30 -35.34 -35.04 6.12
C LEU A 30 -33.99 -34.37 5.81
N ALA A 31 -33.82 -33.85 4.59
CA ALA A 31 -32.59 -33.19 4.20
C ALA A 31 -32.37 -31.84 4.92
N ILE A 32 -33.43 -31.05 5.12
CA ILE A 32 -33.31 -29.76 5.82
C ILE A 32 -33.21 -29.93 7.34
N GLU A 33 -33.92 -30.91 7.91
CA GLU A 33 -33.78 -31.32 9.31
C GLU A 33 -32.38 -31.87 9.61
N ALA A 34 -31.79 -32.66 8.71
CA ALA A 34 -30.41 -33.14 8.86
C ALA A 34 -29.35 -32.02 8.74
N LEU A 35 -29.64 -30.95 7.99
CA LEU A 35 -28.78 -29.76 7.95
C LEU A 35 -28.92 -28.98 9.25
N HIS A 36 -30.14 -28.76 9.73
CA HIS A 36 -30.43 -28.10 11.00
C HIS A 36 -29.80 -28.85 12.19
N HIS A 37 -29.96 -30.17 12.28
CA HIS A 37 -29.38 -30.99 13.33
C HIS A 37 -27.84 -30.87 13.40
N ARG A 38 -27.17 -30.73 12.25
CA ARG A 38 -25.71 -30.51 12.20
C ARG A 38 -25.32 -29.12 12.73
N LEU A 39 -26.16 -28.11 12.51
CA LEU A 39 -25.94 -26.76 13.04
C LEU A 39 -26.15 -26.70 14.55
N SER A 40 -27.20 -27.36 15.04
CA SER A 40 -27.61 -27.31 16.45
C SER A 40 -26.78 -28.21 17.37
N ASN A 41 -26.17 -29.28 16.84
CA ASN A 41 -25.34 -30.22 17.62
C ASN A 41 -23.83 -30.03 17.42
N GLY A 42 -23.40 -28.86 16.94
CA GLY A 42 -21.99 -28.49 16.91
C GLY A 42 -21.41 -28.32 18.32
N PRO A 43 -20.07 -28.37 18.49
CA PRO A 43 -19.43 -28.09 19.77
C PRO A 43 -19.83 -26.69 20.27
N PRO A 44 -20.09 -26.51 21.58
CA PRO A 44 -20.54 -25.22 22.11
C PRO A 44 -19.45 -24.17 21.93
N SER A 45 -19.75 -23.12 21.17
CA SER A 45 -18.89 -21.97 20.92
C SER A 45 -19.70 -20.68 21.03
N LEU A 46 -19.05 -19.58 21.40
CA LEU A 46 -19.69 -18.27 21.42
C LEU A 46 -19.97 -17.79 19.98
N GLU A 47 -18.98 -17.92 19.11
CA GLU A 47 -19.05 -17.54 17.70
C GLU A 47 -19.10 -18.78 16.79
N VAL A 48 -19.77 -18.65 15.65
CA VAL A 48 -19.78 -19.67 14.59
C VAL A 48 -18.35 -19.87 14.06
N SER A 49 -17.85 -21.09 14.10
CA SER A 49 -16.52 -21.41 13.53
C SER A 49 -16.52 -21.24 12.00
N VAL A 50 -15.35 -20.91 11.44
CA VAL A 50 -15.18 -20.82 9.97
C VAL A 50 -15.56 -22.13 9.26
N GLU A 51 -15.42 -23.26 9.97
CA GLU A 51 -15.75 -24.60 9.48
C GLU A 51 -17.25 -24.89 9.44
N ALA A 52 -18.06 -24.20 10.25
CA ALA A 52 -19.52 -24.32 10.27
C ALA A 52 -20.23 -23.40 9.25
N LEU A 53 -19.57 -22.36 8.74
CA LEU A 53 -20.13 -21.45 7.73
C LEU A 53 -20.64 -22.16 6.44
N PRO A 54 -19.97 -23.20 5.90
CA PRO A 54 -20.46 -23.95 4.75
C PRO A 54 -21.79 -24.68 5.00
N ASP A 55 -22.00 -25.21 6.21
CA ASP A 55 -23.24 -25.89 6.57
C ASP A 55 -24.40 -24.90 6.68
N LEU A 56 -24.14 -23.71 7.22
CA LEU A 56 -25.10 -22.61 7.23
C LEU A 56 -25.49 -22.17 5.82
N TYR A 57 -24.50 -21.98 4.95
CA TYR A 57 -24.76 -21.70 3.55
C TYR A 57 -25.60 -22.82 2.89
N ALA A 58 -25.31 -24.08 3.18
CA ALA A 58 -26.05 -25.22 2.66
C ALA A 58 -27.50 -25.24 3.16
N PHE A 59 -27.74 -24.93 4.44
CA PHE A 59 -29.07 -24.80 5.04
C PHE A 59 -29.89 -23.72 4.32
N PHE A 60 -29.39 -22.48 4.24
CA PHE A 60 -30.13 -21.39 3.58
C PHE A 60 -30.31 -21.60 2.08
N LYS A 61 -29.38 -22.28 1.42
CA LYS A 61 -29.52 -22.69 0.02
C LYS A 61 -30.66 -23.73 -0.15
N LYS A 62 -30.79 -24.67 0.79
CA LYS A 62 -31.87 -25.66 0.76
C LYS A 62 -33.22 -25.00 1.07
N ALA A 63 -33.26 -24.12 2.06
CA ALA A 63 -34.44 -23.32 2.41
C ALA A 63 -34.96 -22.49 1.24
N GLU A 64 -34.07 -21.76 0.55
CA GLU A 64 -34.41 -21.01 -0.67
C GLU A 64 -35.00 -21.93 -1.74
N HIS A 65 -34.40 -23.10 -1.96
CA HIS A 65 -34.89 -24.05 -2.97
C HIS A 65 -36.30 -24.56 -2.65
N MET A 66 -36.60 -24.86 -1.40
CA MET A 66 -37.94 -25.28 -0.98
C MET A 66 -38.96 -24.16 -1.19
N LEU A 67 -38.67 -22.94 -0.73
CA LEU A 67 -39.56 -21.78 -0.90
C LEU A 67 -39.80 -21.43 -2.37
N SER A 68 -38.78 -21.64 -3.23
CA SER A 68 -38.88 -21.34 -4.66
C SER A 68 -40.00 -22.11 -5.37
N ARG A 69 -40.42 -23.27 -4.85
CA ARG A 69 -41.48 -24.10 -5.42
C ARG A 69 -42.89 -23.60 -5.09
N HIS A 70 -43.04 -22.84 -4.01
CA HIS A 70 -44.34 -22.38 -3.49
C HIS A 70 -44.56 -20.88 -3.71
N ARG A 71 -43.58 -20.18 -4.30
CA ARG A 71 -43.67 -18.75 -4.57
C ARG A 71 -44.72 -18.46 -5.65
N SER A 72 -45.60 -17.51 -5.37
CA SER A 72 -46.59 -17.01 -6.34
C SER A 72 -46.93 -15.56 -6.01
N ARG A 73 -47.52 -14.82 -6.96
CA ARG A 73 -48.05 -13.48 -6.68
C ARG A 73 -49.19 -13.49 -5.64
N GLN A 74 -49.82 -14.65 -5.44
CA GLN A 74 -50.93 -14.85 -4.52
C GLN A 74 -50.46 -15.15 -3.09
N ASN A 75 -49.18 -15.52 -2.90
CA ASN A 75 -48.59 -15.85 -1.60
C ASN A 75 -47.44 -14.86 -1.27
N PRO A 76 -47.75 -13.60 -0.91
CA PRO A 76 -46.74 -12.56 -0.67
C PRO A 76 -45.80 -12.89 0.49
N ASP A 77 -46.29 -13.60 1.51
CA ASP A 77 -45.49 -13.98 2.68
C ASP A 77 -44.41 -15.02 2.31
N ILE A 78 -44.75 -15.98 1.45
CA ILE A 78 -43.78 -16.98 0.94
C ILE A 78 -42.71 -16.31 0.07
N GLU A 79 -43.09 -15.31 -0.74
CA GLU A 79 -42.13 -14.52 -1.53
C GLU A 79 -41.21 -13.67 -0.63
N ALA A 80 -41.73 -13.13 0.48
CA ALA A 80 -40.94 -12.41 1.47
C ALA A 80 -39.93 -13.33 2.19
N ASP A 81 -40.38 -14.51 2.64
CA ASP A 81 -39.55 -15.53 3.27
C ASP A 81 -38.48 -16.07 2.29
N TYR A 82 -38.84 -16.25 1.01
CA TYR A 82 -37.90 -16.61 -0.05
C TYR A 82 -36.80 -15.56 -0.21
N THR A 83 -37.20 -14.29 -0.26
CA THR A 83 -36.27 -13.15 -0.41
C THR A 83 -35.33 -13.05 0.79
N LEU A 84 -35.84 -13.25 2.00
CA LEU A 84 -35.03 -13.29 3.22
C LEU A 84 -34.04 -14.46 3.21
N CYS A 85 -34.48 -15.68 2.92
CA CYS A 85 -33.62 -16.86 2.85
C CYS A 85 -32.52 -16.69 1.80
N ARG A 86 -32.85 -16.11 0.64
CA ARG A 86 -31.89 -15.81 -0.42
C ARG A 86 -30.86 -14.78 0.00
N ALA A 87 -31.27 -13.75 0.74
CA ALA A 87 -30.36 -12.74 1.27
C ALA A 87 -29.45 -13.31 2.37
N LEU A 88 -29.99 -14.10 3.30
CA LEU A 88 -29.21 -14.83 4.33
C LEU A 88 -28.19 -15.77 3.69
N LYS A 89 -28.60 -16.52 2.65
CA LYS A 89 -27.67 -17.32 1.84
C LYS A 89 -26.51 -16.49 1.29
N TRP A 90 -26.75 -15.26 0.83
CA TRP A 90 -25.65 -14.39 0.38
C TRP A 90 -24.72 -13.98 1.51
N GLN A 91 -25.23 -13.69 2.70
CA GLN A 91 -24.40 -13.38 3.88
C GLN A 91 -23.44 -14.53 4.19
N PHE A 92 -23.96 -15.75 4.32
CA PHE A 92 -23.13 -16.92 4.65
C PHE A 92 -22.23 -17.36 3.48
N ARG A 93 -22.69 -17.25 2.23
CA ARG A 93 -21.83 -17.49 1.05
C ARG A 93 -20.63 -16.53 1.03
N ALA A 94 -20.87 -15.27 1.35
CA ALA A 94 -19.81 -14.27 1.42
C ALA A 94 -18.89 -14.51 2.61
N ALA A 95 -19.41 -14.93 3.76
CA ALA A 95 -18.61 -15.32 4.93
C ALA A 95 -17.71 -16.54 4.66
N VAL A 96 -18.21 -17.56 3.94
CA VAL A 96 -17.38 -18.70 3.51
C VAL A 96 -16.24 -18.25 2.60
N SER A 97 -16.53 -17.41 1.60
CA SER A 97 -15.49 -16.83 0.74
C SER A 97 -14.50 -15.98 1.52
N GLU A 98 -14.97 -15.23 2.52
CA GLU A 98 -14.13 -14.43 3.40
C GLU A 98 -13.16 -15.30 4.21
N GLY A 99 -13.64 -16.39 4.80
CA GLY A 99 -12.78 -17.32 5.56
C GLY A 99 -11.67 -17.93 4.69
N ASN A 100 -11.99 -18.29 3.45
CA ASN A 100 -10.98 -18.77 2.49
C ASN A 100 -9.96 -17.68 2.13
N HIS A 101 -10.45 -16.47 1.86
CA HIS A 101 -9.61 -15.32 1.54
C HIS A 101 -8.71 -14.91 2.71
N GLN A 102 -9.22 -14.93 3.94
CA GLN A 102 -8.44 -14.65 5.15
C GLN A 102 -7.33 -15.68 5.36
N ARG A 103 -7.59 -16.97 5.09
CA ARG A 103 -6.54 -18.01 5.10
C ARG A 103 -5.43 -17.71 4.07
N LEU A 104 -5.80 -17.33 2.85
CA LEU A 104 -4.82 -16.92 1.83
C LEU A 104 -4.04 -15.67 2.25
N THR A 105 -4.73 -14.71 2.87
CA THR A 105 -4.15 -13.45 3.36
C THR A 105 -3.17 -13.71 4.49
N HIS A 106 -3.53 -14.53 5.48
CA HIS A 106 -2.65 -14.94 6.57
C HIS A 106 -1.38 -15.64 6.06
N ASN A 107 -1.55 -16.61 5.14
CA ASN A 107 -0.43 -17.32 4.53
C ASN A 107 0.50 -16.39 3.74
N LEU A 108 -0.06 -15.38 3.07
CA LEU A 108 0.71 -14.37 2.36
C LEU A 108 1.46 -13.47 3.35
N LEU A 109 0.80 -12.96 4.39
CA LEU A 109 1.41 -12.13 5.43
C LEU A 109 2.57 -12.84 6.12
N GLN A 110 2.40 -14.10 6.52
CA GLN A 110 3.47 -14.88 7.12
C GLN A 110 4.70 -14.94 6.21
N SER A 111 4.48 -15.08 4.90
CA SER A 111 5.57 -15.11 3.93
C SER A 111 6.18 -13.77 3.58
N LEU A 112 5.51 -12.66 3.92
CA LEU A 112 5.97 -11.28 3.71
C LEU A 112 6.40 -10.61 5.01
N SER A 113 6.43 -11.33 6.13
CA SER A 113 6.78 -10.81 7.46
C SER A 113 8.08 -10.00 7.47
N TYR A 114 9.09 -10.42 6.69
CA TYR A 114 10.37 -9.72 6.55
C TYR A 114 10.27 -8.29 5.95
N ILE A 115 9.14 -7.91 5.37
CA ILE A 115 8.89 -6.57 4.81
C ILE A 115 8.36 -5.62 5.88
N ARG A 116 7.71 -6.14 6.94
CA ARG A 116 7.03 -5.34 7.96
C ARG A 116 7.99 -4.35 8.62
N ASP A 117 9.21 -4.81 8.86
CA ASP A 117 10.28 -4.02 9.47
C ASP A 117 11.12 -3.32 8.40
N GLY A 118 10.54 -2.80 7.31
CA GLY A 118 11.31 -2.05 6.30
C GLY A 118 12.17 -2.90 5.34
N GLY A 119 12.01 -4.23 5.35
CA GLY A 119 12.64 -5.10 4.35
C GLY A 119 12.03 -4.96 2.96
N GLU A 120 12.61 -5.66 1.98
CA GLU A 120 12.15 -5.58 0.60
C GLU A 120 12.27 -6.88 -0.16
N ARG A 121 11.51 -6.96 -1.24
CA ARG A 121 11.52 -8.09 -2.15
C ARG A 121 11.67 -7.60 -3.58
N ILE A 122 12.66 -8.15 -4.25
CA ILE A 122 12.94 -7.88 -5.66
C ILE A 122 12.83 -9.19 -6.43
N ASN A 123 12.04 -9.21 -7.49
CA ASN A 123 12.09 -10.26 -8.49
C ASN A 123 12.48 -9.64 -9.82
N HIS A 124 13.53 -10.18 -10.42
CA HIS A 124 13.98 -9.85 -11.76
C HIS A 124 13.76 -11.06 -12.64
N ARG A 125 13.05 -10.89 -13.75
CA ARG A 125 12.85 -11.94 -14.75
C ARG A 125 13.20 -11.37 -16.09
N HIS A 126 14.05 -12.06 -16.84
CA HIS A 126 14.30 -11.70 -18.23
C HIS A 126 14.21 -12.91 -19.14
N ILE A 127 13.79 -12.66 -20.36
CA ILE A 127 13.83 -13.59 -21.48
C ILE A 127 14.28 -12.81 -22.71
N GLY A 128 15.20 -13.34 -23.48
CA GLY A 128 15.60 -12.73 -24.74
C GLY A 128 16.35 -13.70 -25.63
N TYR A 129 16.69 -13.20 -26.80
CA TYR A 129 17.36 -13.99 -27.83
C TYR A 129 18.52 -13.18 -28.38
N ASP A 130 19.73 -13.70 -28.22
CA ASP A 130 20.97 -13.11 -28.74
C ASP A 130 21.30 -13.71 -30.12
N ILE A 131 21.42 -12.85 -31.13
CA ILE A 131 21.90 -13.21 -32.46
C ILE A 131 23.39 -12.90 -32.53
N ALA A 132 24.21 -13.88 -32.91
CA ALA A 132 25.62 -13.66 -33.19
C ALA A 132 25.74 -12.86 -34.51
N LEU A 133 26.30 -11.65 -34.44
CA LEU A 133 26.50 -10.79 -35.60
C LEU A 133 27.84 -11.10 -36.30
N GLU A 134 28.84 -11.58 -35.55
CA GLU A 134 30.16 -11.96 -36.09
C GLU A 134 30.82 -13.04 -35.21
N SER A 135 31.23 -14.16 -35.83
CA SER A 135 31.79 -15.33 -35.12
C SER A 135 33.22 -15.13 -34.61
N THR A 136 34.02 -14.30 -35.29
CA THR A 136 35.42 -14.00 -34.99
C THR A 136 35.61 -13.01 -33.84
N ARG A 137 34.63 -12.11 -33.60
CA ARG A 137 34.67 -11.02 -32.61
C ARG A 137 33.68 -11.16 -31.44
N GLN A 138 33.05 -12.33 -31.28
CA GLN A 138 32.02 -12.61 -30.26
C GLN A 138 31.04 -11.44 -30.07
N ILE A 139 30.56 -10.86 -31.18
CA ILE A 139 29.58 -9.78 -31.15
C ILE A 139 28.19 -10.40 -31.20
N SER A 140 27.33 -10.06 -30.24
CA SER A 140 25.93 -10.44 -30.26
C SER A 140 25.00 -9.28 -29.98
N ALA A 141 23.83 -9.31 -30.61
CA ALA A 141 22.77 -8.35 -30.37
C ALA A 141 21.42 -9.06 -30.32
N GLY A 142 20.53 -8.58 -29.46
CA GLY A 142 19.29 -9.29 -29.20
C GLY A 142 18.21 -8.46 -28.51
N PRO A 143 16.92 -8.71 -28.82
CA PRO A 143 15.83 -8.22 -28.02
C PRO A 143 15.70 -9.04 -26.72
N HIS A 144 15.48 -8.35 -25.61
CA HIS A 144 15.17 -8.93 -24.31
C HIS A 144 13.92 -8.27 -23.74
N LEU A 145 13.04 -9.08 -23.16
CA LEU A 145 11.94 -8.65 -22.34
C LEU A 145 12.31 -8.88 -20.87
N ALA A 146 12.38 -7.80 -20.10
CA ALA A 146 12.54 -7.82 -18.65
C ALA A 146 11.20 -7.53 -17.96
N ALA A 147 10.93 -8.25 -16.87
CA ALA A 147 9.75 -8.08 -16.03
C ALA A 147 10.18 -8.06 -14.56
N ASP A 148 10.31 -6.85 -14.05
CA ASP A 148 10.75 -6.59 -12.69
C ASP A 148 9.57 -6.32 -11.77
N SER A 149 9.68 -6.79 -10.55
CA SER A 149 8.74 -6.45 -9.49
C SER A 149 9.48 -6.19 -8.20
N ARG A 150 9.14 -5.07 -7.54
CA ARG A 150 9.63 -4.70 -6.22
C ARG A 150 8.45 -4.55 -5.27
N LEU A 151 8.57 -5.08 -4.06
CA LEU A 151 7.67 -4.81 -2.95
C LEU A 151 8.54 -4.31 -1.80
N ALA A 152 8.31 -3.08 -1.37
CA ALA A 152 9.14 -2.44 -0.34
C ALA A 152 8.30 -1.44 0.45
N THR A 153 8.82 -1.10 1.63
CA THR A 153 8.31 0.00 2.44
C THR A 153 8.84 1.34 1.90
N THR A 154 7.95 2.31 1.68
CA THR A 154 8.28 3.66 1.20
C THR A 154 8.88 4.52 2.31
N ALA A 155 9.37 5.71 1.96
CA ALA A 155 9.93 6.66 2.91
C ALA A 155 8.91 7.14 3.97
N ASP A 156 7.61 7.18 3.64
CA ASP A 156 6.50 7.46 4.57
C ASP A 156 5.92 6.18 5.22
N GLN A 157 6.72 5.10 5.26
CA GLN A 157 6.41 3.81 5.91
C GLN A 157 5.27 2.98 5.25
N ARG A 158 4.79 3.34 4.06
CA ARG A 158 3.69 2.62 3.36
C ARG A 158 4.22 1.48 2.50
N ILE A 159 3.33 0.59 2.05
CA ILE A 159 3.75 -0.53 1.20
C ILE A 159 3.55 -0.19 -0.26
N LYS A 160 4.65 -0.15 -1.02
CA LYS A 160 4.64 0.10 -2.47
C LYS A 160 5.02 -1.15 -3.25
N SER A 161 4.12 -1.55 -4.14
CA SER A 161 4.33 -2.62 -5.11
C SER A 161 4.58 -2.02 -6.48
N THR A 162 5.84 -2.04 -6.92
CA THR A 162 6.27 -1.53 -8.23
C THR A 162 6.49 -2.68 -9.19
N ARG A 163 6.10 -2.48 -10.45
CA ARG A 163 6.34 -3.39 -11.55
C ARG A 163 6.85 -2.61 -12.75
N ILE A 164 7.90 -3.12 -13.38
CA ILE A 164 8.46 -2.58 -14.61
C ILE A 164 8.46 -3.72 -15.63
N ILE A 165 7.92 -3.46 -16.82
CA ILE A 165 8.03 -4.37 -17.96
C ILE A 165 8.81 -3.62 -19.02
N ALA A 166 10.02 -4.05 -19.35
CA ALA A 166 10.90 -3.35 -20.27
C ALA A 166 11.26 -4.22 -21.46
N LEU A 167 11.16 -3.65 -22.66
CA LEU A 167 11.79 -4.18 -23.86
C LEU A 167 13.17 -3.55 -23.98
N GLN A 168 14.20 -4.37 -24.11
CA GLN A 168 15.60 -3.97 -24.08
C GLN A 168 16.32 -4.53 -25.30
N GLY A 169 17.01 -3.68 -26.05
CA GLY A 169 18.04 -4.11 -26.99
C GLY A 169 19.36 -4.22 -26.25
N LYS A 170 19.99 -5.40 -26.25
CA LYS A 170 21.35 -5.58 -25.72
C LYS A 170 22.31 -5.77 -26.87
N PHE A 171 23.46 -5.12 -26.76
CA PHE A 171 24.60 -5.30 -27.63
C PHE A 171 25.80 -5.72 -26.77
N LYS A 172 26.39 -6.86 -27.09
CA LYS A 172 27.56 -7.42 -26.41
C LYS A 172 28.68 -7.51 -27.44
N SER A 173 29.86 -7.01 -27.10
CA SER A 173 31.08 -7.20 -27.88
C SER A 173 32.19 -7.66 -26.94
N ALA A 174 32.78 -8.82 -27.24
CA ALA A 174 33.90 -9.37 -26.50
C ALA A 174 35.07 -9.63 -27.47
N LEU A 175 36.16 -8.87 -27.33
CA LEU A 175 37.39 -9.13 -28.06
C LEU A 175 38.05 -10.40 -27.52
N SER A 176 38.61 -11.21 -28.41
CA SER A 176 39.18 -12.53 -28.14
C SER A 176 40.50 -12.50 -27.36
N GLN A 177 41.07 -11.31 -27.10
CA GLN A 177 42.28 -11.14 -26.30
C GLN A 177 41.94 -10.81 -24.83
N PRO A 178 42.52 -11.52 -23.84
CA PRO A 178 42.19 -11.39 -22.42
C PRO A 178 42.60 -10.05 -21.78
N SER A 179 43.31 -9.17 -22.51
CA SER A 179 43.77 -7.84 -22.03
C SER A 179 42.87 -6.67 -22.44
N GLU A 180 41.86 -6.87 -23.31
CA GLU A 180 41.06 -5.76 -23.85
C GLU A 180 39.56 -5.82 -23.49
N SER A 181 38.97 -4.64 -23.35
CA SER A 181 37.71 -4.38 -22.66
C SER A 181 36.49 -5.07 -23.29
N ARG A 182 35.69 -5.76 -22.46
CA ARG A 182 34.32 -6.16 -22.82
C ARG A 182 33.42 -4.92 -22.82
N SER A 183 32.78 -4.63 -23.96
CA SER A 183 31.78 -3.57 -24.03
C SER A 183 30.37 -4.17 -24.05
N ARG A 184 29.50 -3.64 -23.18
CA ARG A 184 28.08 -4.01 -23.14
C ARG A 184 27.28 -2.73 -23.18
N ALA A 185 26.53 -2.55 -24.26
CA ALA A 185 25.57 -1.46 -24.39
C ALA A 185 24.16 -2.05 -24.26
N GLN A 186 23.27 -1.32 -23.59
CA GLN A 186 21.87 -1.70 -23.48
C GLN A 186 20.99 -0.46 -23.58
N LEU A 187 19.94 -0.54 -24.37
CA LEU A 187 18.89 0.47 -24.44
C LEU A 187 17.56 -0.20 -24.18
N GLY A 188 16.71 0.43 -23.38
CA GLY A 188 15.43 -0.13 -23.00
C GLY A 188 14.34 0.91 -22.88
N LEU A 189 13.13 0.50 -23.29
CA LEU A 189 11.89 1.21 -23.02
C LEU A 189 11.00 0.28 -22.20
N GLY A 190 10.50 0.78 -21.07
CA GLY A 190 9.63 0.03 -20.20
C GLY A 190 8.41 0.78 -19.75
N TYR A 191 7.38 0.01 -19.41
CA TYR A 191 6.18 0.48 -18.76
C TYR A 191 6.30 0.26 -17.25
N VAL A 192 6.14 1.35 -16.50
CA VAL A 192 6.14 1.33 -15.03
C VAL A 192 4.71 1.37 -14.54
N SER A 193 4.39 0.50 -13.59
CA SER A 193 3.16 0.55 -12.82
C SER A 193 3.46 0.32 -11.36
N SER A 194 2.98 1.21 -10.49
CA SER A 194 3.10 1.05 -9.04
C SER A 194 1.74 1.18 -8.36
N ARG A 195 1.61 0.51 -7.22
CA ARG A 195 0.42 0.60 -6.35
C ARG A 195 0.89 0.74 -4.90
N GLU A 196 0.35 1.72 -4.21
CA GLU A 196 0.68 2.02 -2.83
C GLU A 196 -0.49 1.66 -1.91
N TYR A 197 -0.18 1.05 -0.77
CA TYR A 197 -1.13 0.55 0.22
C TYR A 197 -0.79 1.10 1.60
N ALA A 198 -1.80 1.31 2.43
CA ALA A 198 -1.65 1.86 3.78
C ALA A 198 -0.65 1.05 4.61
N SER A 199 -0.77 -0.28 4.55
CA SER A 199 0.04 -1.21 5.34
C SER A 199 0.23 -2.54 4.60
N LEU A 200 1.02 -3.43 5.19
CA LEU A 200 1.25 -4.76 4.65
C LEU A 200 -0.01 -5.63 4.69
N GLU A 201 -0.86 -5.46 5.70
CA GLU A 201 -2.16 -6.10 5.84
C GLU A 201 -3.09 -5.69 4.71
N HIS A 202 -3.16 -4.39 4.41
CA HIS A 202 -3.94 -3.88 3.27
C HIS A 202 -3.41 -4.41 1.94
N TYR A 203 -2.08 -4.47 1.76
CA TYR A 203 -1.49 -5.09 0.57
C TYR A 203 -1.86 -6.58 0.46
N ALA A 204 -1.76 -7.32 1.56
CA ALA A 204 -2.02 -8.75 1.58
C ALA A 204 -3.50 -9.06 1.33
N ASP A 205 -4.43 -8.35 1.98
CA ASP A 205 -5.87 -8.47 1.73
C ASP A 205 -6.20 -8.13 0.26
N ALA A 206 -5.56 -7.11 -0.31
CA ALA A 206 -5.78 -6.72 -1.70
C ALA A 206 -5.21 -7.73 -2.73
N ARG A 207 -4.22 -8.53 -2.36
CA ARG A 207 -3.41 -9.32 -3.32
C ARG A 207 -3.34 -10.81 -3.05
N SER A 208 -3.90 -11.30 -1.96
CA SER A 208 -3.88 -12.71 -1.54
C SER A 208 -4.56 -13.64 -2.55
N HIS A 209 -5.61 -13.18 -3.23
CA HIS A 209 -6.28 -13.92 -4.31
C HIS A 209 -5.50 -13.93 -5.64
N SER A 210 -4.38 -13.18 -5.75
CA SER A 210 -3.64 -13.08 -7.00
C SER A 210 -2.67 -14.25 -7.18
N VAL A 211 -2.95 -15.09 -8.19
CA VAL A 211 -2.06 -16.18 -8.62
C VAL A 211 -0.64 -15.67 -8.87
N ARG A 212 -0.51 -14.50 -9.49
CA ARG A 212 0.78 -13.86 -9.76
C ARG A 212 1.54 -13.51 -8.47
N THR A 213 0.86 -12.92 -7.49
CA THR A 213 1.46 -12.59 -6.20
C THR A 213 1.94 -13.86 -5.51
N SER A 214 1.10 -14.90 -5.48
CA SER A 214 1.47 -16.20 -4.93
C SER A 214 2.68 -16.81 -5.64
N LEU A 215 2.73 -16.79 -6.99
CA LEU A 215 3.85 -17.33 -7.78
C LEU A 215 5.17 -16.59 -7.50
N SER A 216 5.07 -15.29 -7.25
CA SER A 216 6.22 -14.47 -6.93
C SER A 216 6.81 -14.82 -5.56
N GLU A 217 6.02 -15.36 -4.64
CA GLU A 217 6.50 -15.91 -3.36
C GLU A 217 6.95 -17.37 -3.44
N SER A 218 6.10 -18.27 -3.95
CA SER A 218 6.39 -19.70 -4.00
C SER A 218 5.57 -20.42 -5.07
N ILE A 219 6.26 -21.20 -5.92
CA ILE A 219 5.62 -22.00 -6.96
C ILE A 219 4.78 -23.11 -6.34
N GLY A 220 5.35 -23.89 -5.41
CA GLY A 220 4.65 -25.01 -4.75
C GLY A 220 3.40 -24.56 -3.99
N ARG A 221 3.48 -23.44 -3.25
CA ARG A 221 2.30 -22.88 -2.54
C ARG A 221 1.21 -22.44 -3.51
N THR A 222 1.59 -21.91 -4.68
CA THR A 222 0.62 -21.49 -5.70
C THR A 222 -0.10 -22.69 -6.29
N ALA A 223 0.63 -23.76 -6.62
CA ALA A 223 0.03 -24.99 -7.13
C ALA A 223 -1.00 -25.56 -6.15
N ASN A 224 -0.66 -25.65 -4.86
CA ASN A 224 -1.55 -26.18 -3.82
C ASN A 224 -2.82 -25.33 -3.60
N ASN A 225 -2.73 -24.02 -3.84
CA ASN A 225 -3.84 -23.08 -3.59
C ASN A 225 -4.54 -22.57 -4.86
N LEU A 226 -4.20 -23.10 -6.04
CA LEU A 226 -4.65 -22.53 -7.32
C LEU A 226 -6.17 -22.43 -7.43
N ARG A 227 -6.89 -23.47 -7.00
CA ARG A 227 -8.36 -23.50 -7.00
C ARG A 227 -8.95 -22.36 -6.17
N ASN A 228 -8.41 -22.14 -4.97
CA ASN A 228 -8.88 -21.10 -4.05
C ASN A 228 -8.55 -19.71 -4.59
N LEU A 229 -7.33 -19.51 -5.10
CA LEU A 229 -6.90 -18.26 -5.73
C LEU A 229 -7.82 -17.86 -6.89
N VAL A 230 -8.13 -18.80 -7.79
CA VAL A 230 -9.01 -18.55 -8.94
C VAL A 230 -10.44 -18.28 -8.47
N SER A 231 -10.97 -19.11 -7.57
CA SER A 231 -12.33 -18.93 -7.03
C SER A 231 -12.52 -17.56 -6.39
N ASP A 232 -11.57 -17.13 -5.55
CA ASP A 232 -11.66 -15.83 -4.86
C ASP A 232 -11.50 -14.68 -5.85
N SER A 233 -10.58 -14.80 -6.83
CA SER A 233 -10.40 -13.76 -7.85
C SER A 233 -11.66 -13.47 -8.68
N CYS A 234 -12.48 -14.49 -8.94
CA CYS A 234 -13.70 -14.36 -9.73
C CYS A 234 -14.92 -13.95 -8.91
N ASN A 235 -15.04 -14.47 -7.68
CA ASN A 235 -16.32 -14.46 -6.96
C ASN A 235 -16.35 -13.56 -5.72
N LEU A 236 -15.19 -13.30 -5.08
CA LEU A 236 -15.14 -12.64 -3.76
C LEU A 236 -15.80 -11.26 -3.79
N ARG A 237 -15.45 -10.42 -4.77
CA ARG A 237 -15.99 -9.06 -4.91
C ARG A 237 -17.52 -9.08 -5.04
N ARG A 238 -18.05 -10.01 -5.82
CA ARG A 238 -19.50 -10.16 -6.02
C ARG A 238 -20.19 -10.61 -4.73
N HIS A 239 -19.64 -11.60 -4.04
CA HIS A 239 -20.22 -12.10 -2.79
C HIS A 239 -20.23 -11.01 -1.70
N ARG A 240 -19.11 -10.31 -1.51
CA ARG A 240 -19.02 -9.18 -0.58
C ARG A 240 -20.01 -8.07 -0.93
N ALA A 241 -20.14 -7.72 -2.22
CA ALA A 241 -21.09 -6.69 -2.66
C ALA A 241 -22.55 -7.09 -2.35
N TYR A 242 -22.95 -8.33 -2.64
CA TYR A 242 -24.32 -8.78 -2.38
C TYR A 242 -24.64 -8.84 -0.88
N SER A 243 -23.68 -9.33 -0.07
CA SER A 243 -23.81 -9.35 1.38
C SER A 243 -23.94 -7.93 1.95
N THR A 244 -23.00 -7.03 1.64
CA THR A 244 -23.01 -5.65 2.17
C THR A 244 -24.23 -4.84 1.74
N GLN A 245 -24.66 -4.94 0.48
CA GLN A 245 -25.83 -4.19 0.00
C GLN A 245 -27.16 -4.73 0.55
N SER A 246 -27.27 -6.02 0.84
CA SER A 246 -28.49 -6.62 1.42
C SER A 246 -28.54 -6.58 2.94
N GLN A 247 -27.45 -6.25 3.63
CA GLN A 247 -27.36 -6.34 5.08
C GLN A 247 -28.40 -5.49 5.83
N PRO A 248 -28.67 -4.20 5.45
CA PRO A 248 -29.73 -3.43 6.10
C PRO A 248 -31.12 -4.07 5.94
N TYR A 249 -31.44 -4.59 4.75
CA TYR A 249 -32.70 -5.30 4.52
C TYR A 249 -32.83 -6.55 5.40
N VAL A 250 -31.77 -7.36 5.52
CA VAL A 250 -31.79 -8.58 6.34
C VAL A 250 -32.02 -8.22 7.81
N ARG A 251 -31.29 -7.24 8.35
CA ARG A 251 -31.46 -6.79 9.74
C ARG A 251 -32.87 -6.29 10.03
N ASP A 252 -33.40 -5.43 9.17
CA ASP A 252 -34.78 -4.90 9.28
C ASP A 252 -35.82 -6.03 9.23
N THR A 253 -35.64 -7.01 8.34
CA THR A 253 -36.59 -8.13 8.20
C THR A 253 -36.53 -9.10 9.39
N LEU A 254 -35.32 -9.38 9.91
CA LEU A 254 -35.14 -10.21 11.10
C LEU A 254 -35.73 -9.53 12.34
N ALA A 255 -35.47 -8.23 12.53
CA ALA A 255 -36.03 -7.47 13.64
C ALA A 255 -37.57 -7.50 13.65
N ARG A 256 -38.21 -7.37 12.48
CA ARG A 256 -39.68 -7.51 12.35
C ARG A 256 -40.20 -8.91 12.65
N ALA A 257 -39.37 -9.94 12.48
CA ALA A 257 -39.68 -11.32 12.83
C ALA A 257 -39.44 -11.62 14.32
N GLY A 258 -39.14 -10.62 15.15
CA GLY A 258 -38.83 -10.76 16.58
C GLY A 258 -37.37 -11.14 16.87
N LEU A 259 -36.53 -11.20 15.84
CA LEU A 259 -35.10 -11.50 15.94
C LEU A 259 -34.29 -10.19 15.97
N VAL A 260 -34.49 -9.43 17.05
CA VAL A 260 -33.77 -8.16 17.31
C VAL A 260 -32.35 -8.48 17.78
N ASP A 261 -31.39 -7.62 17.43
CA ASP A 261 -29.97 -7.71 17.84
C ASP A 261 -29.17 -8.93 17.36
N VAL A 262 -29.66 -9.67 16.36
CA VAL A 262 -28.89 -10.77 15.76
C VAL A 262 -27.63 -10.26 15.06
N GLU A 263 -26.48 -10.81 15.47
CA GLU A 263 -25.21 -10.57 14.79
C GLU A 263 -25.14 -11.33 13.45
N LEU A 264 -24.92 -10.59 12.37
CA LEU A 264 -24.67 -11.13 11.03
C LEU A 264 -23.21 -10.91 10.63
N PRO A 265 -22.63 -11.76 9.76
CA PRO A 265 -21.31 -11.53 9.23
C PRO A 265 -21.16 -10.12 8.66
N CYS A 266 -20.29 -9.31 9.25
CA CYS A 266 -19.97 -7.98 8.74
C CYS A 266 -18.73 -8.07 7.86
N LEU A 267 -18.94 -7.94 6.54
CA LEU A 267 -17.88 -8.05 5.56
C LEU A 267 -17.46 -6.66 5.07
N HIS A 268 -16.16 -6.42 5.09
CA HIS A 268 -15.58 -5.18 4.59
C HIS A 268 -15.23 -5.34 3.10
N SER A 269 -15.30 -4.24 2.36
CA SER A 269 -14.77 -4.21 0.99
C SER A 269 -13.27 -4.54 1.01
N PRO A 270 -12.73 -5.20 -0.04
CA PRO A 270 -11.30 -5.44 -0.12
C PRO A 270 -10.53 -4.13 -0.05
N SER A 271 -9.39 -4.19 0.61
CA SER A 271 -8.43 -3.10 0.65
C SER A 271 -8.07 -2.69 -0.78
N GLN A 272 -8.19 -1.40 -1.07
CA GLN A 272 -7.81 -0.82 -2.36
C GLN A 272 -6.50 -0.06 -2.22
N PRO A 273 -5.70 0.07 -3.30
CA PRO A 273 -4.54 0.93 -3.26
C PRO A 273 -4.96 2.40 -3.03
N ILE A 274 -4.25 3.09 -2.15
CA ILE A 274 -4.47 4.52 -1.86
C ILE A 274 -4.08 5.35 -3.08
N MET A 275 -3.01 4.94 -3.76
CA MET A 275 -2.47 5.61 -4.92
C MET A 275 -2.01 4.58 -5.94
N THR A 276 -2.20 4.91 -7.22
CA THR A 276 -1.61 4.15 -8.32
C THR A 276 -0.73 5.05 -9.16
N GLU A 277 0.34 4.50 -9.70
CA GLU A 277 1.30 5.25 -10.51
C GLU A 277 1.51 4.51 -11.82
N ARG A 278 1.54 5.23 -12.95
CA ARG A 278 1.77 4.64 -14.27
C ARG A 278 2.66 5.54 -15.10
N GLY A 279 3.49 4.95 -15.95
CA GLY A 279 4.30 5.73 -16.86
C GLY A 279 5.33 4.92 -17.60
N ILE A 280 6.39 5.60 -18.03
CA ILE A 280 7.45 5.04 -18.85
C ILE A 280 8.79 5.12 -18.13
N ALA A 281 9.63 4.12 -18.34
CA ALA A 281 11.03 4.11 -17.95
C ALA A 281 11.89 3.93 -19.21
N LEU A 282 12.86 4.82 -19.39
CA LEU A 282 13.88 4.72 -20.42
C LEU A 282 15.17 4.32 -19.71
N THR A 283 15.76 3.19 -20.11
CA THR A 283 17.02 2.73 -19.56
C THR A 283 18.10 2.75 -20.63
N MET A 284 19.28 3.24 -20.28
CA MET A 284 20.47 3.23 -21.12
C MET A 284 21.66 2.79 -20.30
N ARG A 285 22.43 1.83 -20.79
CA ARG A 285 23.68 1.39 -20.18
C ARG A 285 24.79 1.51 -21.20
N GLY A 286 25.82 2.28 -20.87
CA GLY A 286 26.98 2.53 -21.72
C GLY A 286 28.03 3.38 -21.01
N LYS A 287 29.16 3.66 -21.68
CA LYS A 287 30.09 4.71 -21.25
C LYS A 287 29.54 6.03 -21.75
N VAL A 288 28.95 6.84 -20.88
CA VAL A 288 28.41 8.16 -21.23
C VAL A 288 28.80 9.12 -20.12
N ALA A 289 29.39 10.27 -20.49
CA ALA A 289 29.52 11.40 -19.58
C ALA A 289 28.19 12.16 -19.59
N VAL A 290 27.56 12.29 -18.42
CA VAL A 290 26.31 13.05 -18.28
C VAL A 290 26.40 13.85 -16.99
N ASP A 291 26.05 15.13 -17.09
CA ASP A 291 25.94 16.05 -15.96
C ASP A 291 24.57 15.82 -15.31
N PHE A 292 24.54 15.18 -14.13
CA PHE A 292 23.29 14.84 -13.45
C PHE A 292 22.73 15.96 -12.59
N PHE A 293 23.60 16.91 -12.24
CA PHE A 293 23.31 18.01 -11.32
C PHE A 293 24.00 19.28 -11.84
N ASN A 294 23.57 20.46 -11.43
CA ASN A 294 24.29 21.71 -11.70
C ASN A 294 25.72 21.75 -11.09
N PHE A 295 26.13 20.69 -10.37
CA PHE A 295 27.36 20.62 -9.58
C PHE A 295 28.07 19.25 -9.64
N LEU A 296 27.61 18.26 -10.42
CA LEU A 296 28.16 16.90 -10.34
C LEU A 296 28.28 16.23 -11.72
N ASN A 297 29.55 15.97 -12.09
CA ASN A 297 30.01 15.40 -13.35
C ASN A 297 30.47 13.95 -13.12
N VAL A 298 29.81 12.97 -13.73
CA VAL A 298 30.16 11.55 -13.56
C VAL A 298 30.86 11.01 -14.80
N HIS A 299 32.10 10.52 -14.65
CA HIS A 299 32.93 9.95 -15.73
C HIS A 299 33.12 8.43 -15.61
N THR A 300 32.05 7.63 -15.69
CA THR A 300 32.16 6.15 -15.60
C THR A 300 31.22 5.39 -16.57
N THR A 301 31.25 4.05 -16.53
CA THR A 301 30.24 3.18 -17.18
C THR A 301 28.93 3.30 -16.40
N ILE A 302 27.99 4.09 -16.91
CA ILE A 302 26.78 4.43 -16.17
C ILE A 302 25.57 3.68 -16.75
N GLU A 303 24.75 3.10 -15.87
CA GLU A 303 23.37 2.72 -16.19
C GLU A 303 22.45 3.87 -15.80
N LEU A 304 21.83 4.50 -16.79
CA LEU A 304 20.89 5.60 -16.67
C LEU A 304 19.47 5.11 -16.80
N THR A 305 18.61 5.60 -15.91
CA THR A 305 17.19 5.33 -15.92
C THR A 305 16.44 6.65 -15.78
N LEU A 306 15.71 7.04 -16.82
CA LEU A 306 14.73 8.12 -16.75
C LEU A 306 13.34 7.51 -16.62
N GLN A 307 12.73 7.67 -15.45
CA GLN A 307 11.35 7.30 -15.18
C GLN A 307 10.47 8.56 -15.17
N ARG A 308 9.45 8.59 -16.02
CA ARG A 308 8.41 9.62 -16.04
C ARG A 308 7.06 8.95 -15.80
N THR A 309 6.42 9.32 -14.71
CA THR A 309 5.19 8.69 -14.24
C THR A 309 4.13 9.73 -13.85
N ARG A 310 2.88 9.28 -13.84
CA ARG A 310 1.74 10.02 -13.30
C ARG A 310 1.16 9.21 -12.15
N GLN A 311 1.04 9.85 -11.01
CA GLN A 311 0.32 9.34 -9.86
C GLN A 311 -1.17 9.64 -10.04
N HIS A 312 -2.02 8.73 -9.59
CA HIS A 312 -3.48 8.79 -9.72
C HIS A 312 -4.13 8.40 -8.40
N LYS A 313 -5.09 9.22 -7.97
CA LYS A 313 -6.02 8.93 -6.87
C LYS A 313 -7.45 9.08 -7.37
N ALA A 314 -8.26 8.04 -7.19
CA ALA A 314 -9.68 8.05 -7.52
C ALA A 314 -10.48 8.31 -6.24
N LEU A 315 -11.16 9.45 -6.18
CA LEU A 315 -11.85 9.96 -5.01
C LEU A 315 -13.32 10.22 -5.32
N ASP A 316 -14.17 10.06 -4.31
CA ASP A 316 -15.52 10.64 -4.32
C ASP A 316 -15.46 12.09 -3.80
N ILE A 317 -16.60 12.79 -3.78
CA ILE A 317 -16.64 14.20 -3.37
C ILE A 317 -16.16 14.43 -1.94
N LEU A 318 -16.42 13.49 -1.03
CA LEU A 318 -15.95 13.56 0.36
C LEU A 318 -14.43 13.39 0.43
N GLY A 319 -13.88 12.42 -0.28
CA GLY A 319 -12.43 12.23 -0.37
C GLY A 319 -11.72 13.39 -1.05
N LEU A 320 -12.35 14.02 -2.05
CA LEU A 320 -11.84 15.23 -2.70
C LEU A 320 -11.81 16.40 -1.69
N HIS A 321 -12.86 16.59 -0.89
CA HIS A 321 -12.89 17.62 0.15
C HIS A 321 -11.83 17.38 1.22
N GLU A 322 -11.65 16.14 1.67
CA GLU A 322 -10.62 15.78 2.66
C GLU A 322 -9.20 16.03 2.13
N MET A 323 -8.95 15.82 0.83
CA MET A 323 -7.62 16.00 0.23
C MET A 323 -7.35 17.44 -0.24
N SER A 324 -8.35 18.12 -0.80
CA SER A 324 -8.26 19.49 -1.29
C SER A 324 -9.63 20.17 -1.19
N PRO A 325 -9.91 20.85 -0.07
CA PRO A 325 -11.17 21.57 0.13
C PRO A 325 -11.44 22.60 -0.96
N ALA A 326 -10.40 23.25 -1.49
CA ALA A 326 -10.52 24.23 -2.56
C ALA A 326 -11.03 23.62 -3.87
N LEU A 327 -10.49 22.46 -4.29
CA LEU A 327 -10.94 21.76 -5.50
C LEU A 327 -12.36 21.22 -5.32
N ALA A 328 -12.69 20.68 -4.14
CA ALA A 328 -14.06 20.27 -3.84
C ALA A 328 -15.03 21.45 -3.96
N LYS A 329 -14.73 22.58 -3.32
CA LYS A 329 -15.55 23.80 -3.40
C LYS A 329 -15.78 24.24 -4.85
N GLN A 330 -14.74 24.24 -5.69
CA GLN A 330 -14.88 24.56 -7.12
C GLN A 330 -15.87 23.65 -7.84
N GLN A 331 -15.82 22.33 -7.59
CA GLN A 331 -16.76 21.37 -8.19
C GLN A 331 -18.20 21.58 -7.71
N MET A 332 -18.37 22.19 -6.54
CA MET A 332 -19.65 22.35 -5.88
C MET A 332 -20.32 23.70 -6.15
N ILE A 333 -19.59 24.71 -6.65
CA ILE A 333 -20.14 26.03 -7.04
C ILE A 333 -21.28 25.90 -8.07
N ALA A 334 -21.23 24.86 -8.93
CA ALA A 334 -22.26 24.60 -9.93
C ALA A 334 -23.55 23.98 -9.36
N LEU A 335 -23.53 23.46 -8.13
CA LEU A 335 -24.70 22.86 -7.49
C LEU A 335 -25.50 23.98 -6.80
N LYS A 336 -26.73 24.22 -7.27
CA LYS A 336 -27.68 25.14 -6.62
C LYS A 336 -27.76 24.82 -5.12
N ARG A 337 -27.56 25.83 -4.26
CA ARG A 337 -27.64 25.72 -2.80
C ARG A 337 -29.05 25.26 -2.40
N PRO A 338 -29.24 24.02 -1.93
CA PRO A 338 -30.45 23.70 -1.19
C PRO A 338 -30.28 24.27 0.22
N ASP A 339 -31.28 25.01 0.72
CA ASP A 339 -31.39 25.32 2.16
C ASP A 339 -31.72 24.02 2.89
N ASP A 340 -30.69 23.20 3.09
CA ASP A 340 -30.83 21.86 3.63
C ASP A 340 -30.48 21.84 5.12
N SER A 341 -31.37 21.26 5.92
CA SER A 341 -31.13 21.08 7.35
C SER A 341 -30.21 19.87 7.58
N PRO A 342 -29.18 19.96 8.44
CA PRO A 342 -28.35 18.81 8.81
C PRO A 342 -29.15 17.58 9.30
N THR A 343 -30.26 17.81 10.02
CA THR A 343 -31.14 16.72 10.49
C THR A 343 -31.95 16.09 9.36
N ALA A 344 -32.37 16.89 8.37
CA ALA A 344 -33.06 16.38 7.19
C ALA A 344 -32.11 15.50 6.34
N LEU A 345 -30.87 15.93 6.16
CA LEU A 345 -29.84 15.13 5.48
C LEU A 345 -29.62 13.77 6.15
N LEU A 346 -29.45 13.75 7.48
CA LEU A 346 -29.26 12.49 8.22
C LEU A 346 -30.46 11.54 8.01
N ASN A 347 -31.68 12.06 8.06
CA ASN A 347 -32.88 11.27 7.81
C ASN A 347 -32.96 10.76 6.37
N ASP A 348 -32.62 11.59 5.39
CA ASP A 348 -32.55 11.19 3.99
C ASP A 348 -31.51 10.10 3.74
N MET A 349 -30.35 10.17 4.40
CA MET A 349 -29.32 9.14 4.33
C MET A 349 -29.80 7.82 4.94
N LYS A 350 -30.45 7.86 6.10
CA LYS A 350 -31.06 6.67 6.72
C LYS A 350 -32.12 6.04 5.80
N ASN A 351 -32.99 6.87 5.22
CA ASN A 351 -34.03 6.43 4.28
C ASN A 351 -33.45 5.84 2.99
N HIS A 352 -32.36 6.41 2.48
CA HIS A 352 -31.65 5.90 1.31
C HIS A 352 -31.03 4.52 1.59
N VAL A 353 -30.40 4.33 2.75
CA VAL A 353 -29.84 3.02 3.15
C VAL A 353 -30.92 1.94 3.17
N ILE A 354 -32.08 2.23 3.79
CA ILE A 354 -33.20 1.29 3.90
C ILE A 354 -33.81 1.00 2.52
N SER A 355 -34.14 2.03 1.76
CA SER A 355 -34.84 1.89 0.48
C SER A 355 -33.97 1.22 -0.58
N SER A 356 -32.70 1.63 -0.72
CA SER A 356 -31.76 1.05 -1.69
C SER A 356 -31.44 -0.40 -1.38
N SER A 357 -31.21 -0.75 -0.10
CA SER A 357 -30.97 -2.15 0.29
C SER A 357 -32.17 -3.05 -0.04
N ARG A 358 -33.39 -2.57 0.24
CA ARG A 358 -34.63 -3.29 -0.07
C ARG A 358 -34.85 -3.44 -1.58
N GLN A 359 -34.66 -2.36 -2.34
CA GLN A 359 -34.83 -2.39 -3.79
C GLN A 359 -33.82 -3.33 -4.44
N PHE A 360 -32.53 -3.22 -4.07
CA PHE A 360 -31.48 -4.11 -4.52
C PHE A 360 -31.82 -5.58 -4.23
N THR A 361 -32.15 -5.90 -2.98
CA THR A 361 -32.41 -7.28 -2.56
C THR A 361 -33.59 -7.88 -3.31
N ARG A 362 -34.66 -7.12 -3.52
CA ARG A 362 -35.84 -7.55 -4.28
C ARG A 362 -35.53 -7.74 -5.77
N SER A 363 -34.79 -6.83 -6.39
CA SER A 363 -34.42 -6.91 -7.80
C SER A 363 -33.51 -8.11 -8.08
N VAL A 364 -32.50 -8.38 -7.25
CA VAL A 364 -31.57 -9.52 -7.42
C VAL A 364 -32.23 -10.86 -7.06
N SER A 365 -33.33 -10.84 -6.29
CA SER A 365 -34.11 -12.04 -5.96
C SER A 365 -35.02 -12.51 -7.09
N LYS A 366 -35.29 -11.63 -8.07
CA LYS A 366 -36.07 -11.94 -9.27
C LYS A 366 -35.12 -12.28 -10.45
N PRO A 367 -35.57 -13.12 -11.40
CA PRO A 367 -34.84 -13.36 -12.64
C PRO A 367 -34.99 -12.14 -13.56
N VAL A 368 -34.18 -11.12 -13.31
CA VAL A 368 -34.21 -9.83 -14.00
C VAL A 368 -32.97 -9.71 -14.91
N PRO A 369 -33.09 -9.14 -16.13
CA PRO A 369 -31.92 -8.88 -16.98
C PRO A 369 -30.86 -8.02 -16.26
N ALA A 370 -29.59 -8.24 -16.61
CA ALA A 370 -28.48 -7.50 -15.99
C ALA A 370 -28.59 -5.97 -16.20
N SER A 371 -29.20 -5.53 -17.31
CA SER A 371 -29.44 -4.12 -17.63
C SER A 371 -30.34 -3.42 -16.61
N GLU A 372 -31.45 -4.06 -16.23
CA GLU A 372 -32.39 -3.52 -15.23
C GLU A 372 -31.79 -3.48 -13.82
N LEU A 373 -30.98 -4.48 -13.47
CA LEU A 373 -30.23 -4.47 -12.21
C LEU A 373 -29.22 -3.32 -12.19
N ASN A 374 -28.47 -3.13 -13.28
CA ASN A 374 -27.52 -2.04 -13.40
C ASN A 374 -28.22 -0.68 -13.36
N ALA A 375 -29.39 -0.53 -14.01
CA ALA A 375 -30.19 0.69 -13.94
C ALA A 375 -30.61 1.01 -12.49
N THR A 376 -31.05 -0.01 -11.74
CA THR A 376 -31.39 0.12 -10.31
C THR A 376 -30.18 0.62 -9.50
N LEU A 377 -29.01 0.01 -9.70
CA LEU A 377 -27.76 0.41 -9.04
C LEU A 377 -27.33 1.83 -9.44
N HIS A 378 -27.47 2.20 -10.71
CA HIS A 378 -27.15 3.55 -11.19
C HIS A 378 -28.03 4.61 -10.53
N THR A 379 -29.34 4.38 -10.40
CA THR A 379 -30.25 5.30 -9.71
C THR A 379 -29.86 5.44 -8.23
N SER A 380 -29.59 4.32 -7.55
CA SER A 380 -29.11 4.32 -6.17
C SER A 380 -27.81 5.12 -6.03
N ASN A 381 -26.84 4.90 -6.92
CA ASN A 381 -25.55 5.60 -6.90
C ASN A 381 -25.72 7.11 -7.14
N ARG A 382 -26.63 7.53 -8.03
CA ARG A 382 -26.92 8.97 -8.24
C ARG A 382 -27.47 9.63 -6.97
N GLN A 383 -28.38 8.96 -6.26
CA GLN A 383 -28.91 9.49 -5.01
C GLN A 383 -27.83 9.53 -3.92
N ALA A 384 -27.03 8.47 -3.77
CA ALA A 384 -25.91 8.44 -2.84
C ALA A 384 -24.91 9.58 -3.11
N ARG A 385 -24.59 9.84 -4.39
CA ARG A 385 -23.76 10.98 -4.80
C ARG A 385 -24.34 12.31 -4.33
N SER A 386 -25.62 12.54 -4.59
CA SER A 386 -26.31 13.78 -4.18
C SER A 386 -26.30 13.97 -2.66
N LEU A 387 -26.46 12.91 -1.88
CA LEU A 387 -26.39 12.96 -0.42
C LEU A 387 -24.97 13.31 0.08
N LEU A 388 -23.93 12.72 -0.52
CA LEU A 388 -22.55 13.08 -0.19
C LEU A 388 -22.23 14.52 -0.58
N GLU A 389 -22.73 15.00 -1.73
CA GLU A 389 -22.57 16.40 -2.15
C GLU A 389 -23.24 17.35 -1.16
N ARG A 390 -24.47 17.07 -0.71
CA ARG A 390 -25.16 17.83 0.34
C ARG A 390 -24.37 17.86 1.66
N TYR A 391 -23.85 16.71 2.09
CA TYR A 391 -23.01 16.61 3.29
C TYR A 391 -21.74 17.48 3.20
N VAL A 392 -21.03 17.42 2.07
CA VAL A 392 -19.81 18.20 1.86
C VAL A 392 -20.12 19.70 1.80
N LEU A 393 -21.28 20.13 1.28
CA LEU A 393 -21.68 21.54 1.27
C LEU A 393 -21.83 22.07 2.69
N LEU A 394 -22.60 21.36 3.52
CA LEU A 394 -22.82 21.75 4.92
C LEU A 394 -21.51 21.80 5.72
N LYS A 395 -20.59 20.87 5.43
CA LYS A 395 -19.25 20.84 6.03
C LYS A 395 -18.40 22.03 5.60
N THR A 396 -18.43 22.38 4.31
CA THR A 396 -17.65 23.50 3.75
C THR A 396 -18.14 24.85 4.26
N ASP A 397 -19.45 25.00 4.47
CA ASP A 397 -20.07 26.24 4.98
C ASP A 397 -20.06 26.34 6.52
N SER A 398 -19.40 25.39 7.21
CA SER A 398 -19.33 25.31 8.68
C SER A 398 -20.70 25.30 9.39
N ARG A 399 -21.74 24.79 8.73
CA ARG A 399 -23.13 24.72 9.25
C ARG A 399 -23.43 23.42 9.99
N LEU A 400 -22.42 22.62 10.30
CA LEU A 400 -22.58 21.25 10.78
C LEU A 400 -21.96 21.09 12.17
N GLU A 401 -22.81 20.86 13.17
CA GLU A 401 -22.38 20.61 14.56
C GLU A 401 -21.55 19.32 14.66
N THR A 402 -20.54 19.32 15.55
CA THR A 402 -19.60 18.19 15.71
C THR A 402 -20.29 16.86 15.99
N HIS A 403 -21.37 16.87 16.79
CA HIS A 403 -22.16 15.68 17.09
C HIS A 403 -22.81 15.10 15.83
N LEU A 404 -23.48 15.93 15.03
CA LEU A 404 -24.11 15.51 13.77
C LEU A 404 -23.07 15.08 12.72
N ASP A 405 -21.87 15.70 12.68
CA ASP A 405 -20.76 15.24 11.83
C ASP A 405 -20.37 13.81 12.17
N SER A 406 -20.25 13.52 13.47
CA SER A 406 -19.87 12.20 13.97
C SER A 406 -20.94 11.14 13.64
N GLU A 407 -22.23 11.47 13.78
CA GLU A 407 -23.31 10.55 13.43
C GLU A 407 -23.37 10.25 11.93
N ILE A 408 -23.22 11.28 11.08
CA ILE A 408 -23.22 11.10 9.63
C ILE A 408 -22.00 10.27 9.20
N ARG A 409 -20.81 10.57 9.75
CA ARG A 409 -19.60 9.76 9.49
C ARG A 409 -19.78 8.32 9.93
N ALA A 410 -20.31 8.08 11.13
CA ALA A 410 -20.59 6.73 11.61
C ALA A 410 -21.59 5.98 10.72
N LEU A 411 -22.62 6.66 10.20
CA LEU A 411 -23.58 6.07 9.27
C LEU A 411 -22.93 5.66 7.94
N ILE A 412 -22.05 6.52 7.40
CA ILE A 412 -21.26 6.27 6.18
C ILE A 412 -20.33 5.08 6.39
N GLU A 413 -19.58 5.05 7.49
CA GLU A 413 -18.63 3.99 7.83
C GLU A 413 -19.31 2.64 8.03
N ARG A 414 -20.53 2.64 8.59
CA ARG A 414 -21.35 1.42 8.74
C ARG A 414 -21.93 0.92 7.41
N ASN A 415 -22.16 1.79 6.43
CA ASN A 415 -22.84 1.44 5.17
C ASN A 415 -22.10 1.93 3.90
N PRO A 416 -20.80 1.62 3.73
CA PRO A 416 -20.00 2.17 2.64
C PRO A 416 -20.48 1.69 1.27
N ALA A 417 -21.00 0.45 1.16
CA ALA A 417 -21.49 -0.10 -0.10
C ALA A 417 -22.72 0.63 -0.67
N LEU A 418 -23.47 1.35 0.17
CA LEU A 418 -24.68 2.09 -0.21
C LEU A 418 -24.43 3.60 -0.26
N LEU A 419 -23.64 4.15 0.67
CA LEU A 419 -23.40 5.59 0.78
C LEU A 419 -22.11 6.06 0.09
N ARG A 420 -21.08 5.22 -0.01
CA ARG A 420 -19.80 5.51 -0.71
C ARG A 420 -19.37 4.36 -1.64
N PRO A 421 -20.23 3.87 -2.56
CA PRO A 421 -19.83 2.81 -3.47
C PRO A 421 -18.67 3.24 -4.37
N GLU A 422 -17.84 2.29 -4.81
CA GLU A 422 -16.68 2.56 -5.68
C GLU A 422 -17.06 3.33 -6.96
N ALA A 423 -18.30 3.18 -7.43
CA ALA A 423 -18.84 3.91 -8.58
C ALA A 423 -18.89 5.44 -8.38
N LEU A 424 -18.86 5.94 -7.14
CA LEU A 424 -18.84 7.38 -6.84
C LEU A 424 -17.44 8.00 -6.93
N ARG A 425 -16.39 7.18 -7.09
CA ARG A 425 -15.01 7.66 -7.20
C ARG A 425 -14.72 8.21 -8.60
N THR A 426 -15.44 9.26 -8.98
CA THR A 426 -15.38 9.86 -10.31
C THR A 426 -14.32 10.95 -10.42
N TYR A 427 -13.87 11.52 -9.31
CA TYR A 427 -12.87 12.58 -9.31
C TYR A 427 -11.47 11.95 -9.32
N THR A 428 -10.75 12.13 -10.43
CA THR A 428 -9.39 11.61 -10.57
C THR A 428 -8.39 12.73 -10.36
N LEU A 429 -7.65 12.69 -9.26
CA LEU A 429 -6.53 13.59 -9.04
C LEU A 429 -5.27 12.98 -9.62
N THR A 430 -4.46 13.83 -10.25
CA THR A 430 -3.19 13.45 -10.85
C THR A 430 -2.06 14.33 -10.38
N ALA A 431 -0.90 13.72 -10.14
CA ALA A 431 0.35 14.43 -9.88
C ALA A 431 1.46 13.85 -10.76
N GLN A 432 2.36 14.71 -11.23
CA GLN A 432 3.51 14.27 -12.03
C GLN A 432 4.64 13.82 -11.11
N ALA A 433 5.21 12.66 -11.41
CA ALA A 433 6.41 12.16 -10.76
C ALA A 433 7.49 11.88 -11.81
N GLN A 434 8.72 12.25 -11.49
CA GLN A 434 9.86 12.00 -12.35
C GLN A 434 11.05 11.57 -11.51
N THR A 435 11.77 10.56 -11.97
CA THR A 435 13.03 10.13 -11.38
C THR A 435 14.03 9.95 -12.48
N LEU A 436 15.12 10.72 -12.42
CA LEU A 436 16.31 10.46 -13.22
C LEU A 436 17.31 9.81 -12.28
N SER A 437 17.65 8.55 -12.50
CA SER A 437 18.71 7.89 -11.75
C SER A 437 19.83 7.43 -12.65
N GLY A 438 21.01 7.34 -12.08
CA GLY A 438 22.09 6.58 -12.66
C GLY A 438 22.90 5.88 -11.59
N SER A 439 23.65 4.87 -12.00
CA SER A 439 24.50 4.11 -11.07
C SER A 439 25.94 4.09 -11.54
N ALA A 440 26.84 4.28 -10.57
CA ALA A 440 28.27 4.07 -10.71
C ALA A 440 28.68 2.99 -9.70
N GLY A 441 29.36 1.94 -10.17
CA GLY A 441 29.80 0.83 -9.31
C GLY A 441 31.31 0.64 -9.42
N VAL A 442 32.00 0.65 -8.29
CA VAL A 442 33.38 0.17 -8.18
C VAL A 442 33.35 -1.21 -7.54
N THR A 443 33.49 -2.25 -8.37
CA THR A 443 33.76 -3.60 -7.88
C THR A 443 35.23 -3.70 -7.47
N ALA A 444 35.52 -3.54 -6.18
CA ALA A 444 36.81 -3.89 -5.61
C ALA A 444 36.91 -5.43 -5.54
N SER A 445 37.39 -6.07 -6.60
CA SER A 445 37.82 -7.47 -6.53
C SER A 445 39.19 -7.53 -5.86
N SER A 446 39.25 -7.80 -4.56
CA SER A 446 40.49 -8.32 -4.00
C SER A 446 40.71 -9.71 -4.57
N ARG A 447 41.92 -10.01 -5.02
CA ARG A 447 42.35 -11.29 -5.63
C ARG A 447 42.28 -12.50 -4.66
N ALA A 448 41.63 -12.35 -3.51
CA ALA A 448 41.35 -13.40 -2.56
C ALA A 448 39.83 -13.45 -2.33
N GLU A 449 39.26 -14.64 -2.49
CA GLU A 449 37.83 -15.00 -2.40
C GLU A 449 36.97 -14.55 -3.60
N ALA A 450 36.74 -15.49 -4.52
CA ALA A 450 35.68 -15.40 -5.52
C ALA A 450 34.32 -15.17 -4.84
N GLY A 451 33.82 -13.94 -4.86
CA GLY A 451 32.46 -13.62 -4.41
C GLY A 451 32.24 -12.30 -3.67
N SER A 452 33.27 -11.51 -3.35
CA SER A 452 33.09 -10.23 -2.64
C SER A 452 32.46 -9.17 -3.56
N LYS A 453 31.17 -8.90 -3.36
CA LYS A 453 30.48 -7.73 -3.94
C LYS A 453 31.05 -6.46 -3.29
N GLY A 454 31.23 -5.39 -4.07
CA GLY A 454 31.88 -4.14 -3.64
C GLY A 454 30.90 -3.10 -3.06
N VAL A 455 31.21 -1.81 -3.30
CA VAL A 455 30.34 -0.65 -3.03
C VAL A 455 29.71 -0.21 -4.35
N SER A 456 28.39 -0.01 -4.37
CA SER A 456 27.67 0.61 -5.50
C SER A 456 26.98 1.88 -5.06
N ILE A 457 27.03 2.90 -5.92
CA ILE A 457 26.41 4.20 -5.67
C ILE A 457 25.39 4.46 -6.77
N GLU A 458 24.15 4.65 -6.37
CA GLU A 458 23.08 5.14 -7.24
C GLU A 458 22.82 6.61 -6.92
N PHE A 459 22.96 7.48 -7.92
CA PHE A 459 22.54 8.87 -7.85
C PHE A 459 21.14 9.00 -8.44
N SER A 460 20.29 9.82 -7.83
CA SER A 460 18.95 10.06 -8.36
C SER A 460 18.45 11.48 -8.09
N HIS A 461 17.96 12.13 -9.13
CA HIS A 461 17.16 13.35 -9.04
C HIS A 461 15.67 12.97 -9.06
N ARG A 462 14.93 13.38 -8.03
CA ARG A 462 13.53 13.00 -7.81
C ARG A 462 12.64 14.24 -7.78
N LYS A 463 11.56 14.18 -8.55
CA LYS A 463 10.43 15.10 -8.46
C LYS A 463 9.18 14.28 -8.06
N SER A 464 8.62 14.60 -6.91
CA SER A 464 7.41 13.97 -6.36
C SER A 464 6.35 15.04 -6.07
N ASP A 465 5.13 14.58 -5.78
CA ASP A 465 4.09 15.39 -5.13
C ASP A 465 4.52 15.92 -3.75
N ASP A 466 5.42 15.21 -3.07
CA ASP A 466 5.97 15.58 -1.79
C ASP A 466 7.28 16.39 -1.92
N PRO A 467 7.33 17.64 -1.44
CA PRO A 467 8.53 18.47 -1.51
C PRO A 467 9.70 17.90 -0.70
N HIS A 468 9.47 17.23 0.43
CA HIS A 468 10.55 16.68 1.25
C HIS A 468 11.15 15.40 0.65
N LEU A 469 10.39 14.69 -0.20
CA LEU A 469 10.87 13.55 -0.99
C LEU A 469 11.47 13.95 -2.34
N SER A 470 11.40 15.23 -2.70
CA SER A 470 12.00 15.77 -3.92
C SER A 470 13.43 16.25 -3.68
N GLY A 471 14.23 16.30 -4.75
CA GLY A 471 15.62 16.74 -4.72
C GLY A 471 16.60 15.64 -5.14
N ASP A 472 17.84 15.83 -4.72
CA ASP A 472 19.00 15.07 -5.17
C ASP A 472 19.42 14.05 -4.11
N TYR A 473 19.55 12.79 -4.51
CA TYR A 473 19.83 11.68 -3.60
C TYR A 473 20.99 10.83 -4.07
N LEU A 474 21.72 10.28 -3.10
CA LEU A 474 22.69 9.19 -3.28
C LEU A 474 22.22 8.00 -2.45
N THR A 475 22.13 6.82 -3.07
CA THR A 475 21.92 5.54 -2.40
C THR A 475 23.22 4.76 -2.49
N ILE A 476 23.87 4.53 -1.35
CA ILE A 476 25.15 3.83 -1.26
C ILE A 476 24.88 2.43 -0.71
N ASP A 477 25.04 1.42 -1.54
CA ASP A 477 24.93 0.02 -1.15
C ASP A 477 26.33 -0.56 -0.93
N ILE A 478 26.59 -0.97 0.31
CA ILE A 478 27.84 -1.57 0.77
C ILE A 478 27.55 -3.05 1.03
N ALA A 479 28.24 -3.92 0.30
CA ALA A 479 28.13 -5.34 0.57
C ALA A 479 28.67 -5.70 1.96
N ALA A 480 28.38 -6.92 2.41
CA ALA A 480 28.82 -7.42 3.69
C ALA A 480 30.36 -7.67 3.68
N LEU A 481 31.13 -6.62 3.98
CA LEU A 481 32.59 -6.62 3.99
C LEU A 481 33.12 -6.84 5.42
N LYS A 482 34.21 -7.60 5.55
CA LYS A 482 34.79 -8.01 6.85
C LYS A 482 35.70 -6.94 7.49
N SER A 483 36.02 -5.85 6.79
CA SER A 483 37.01 -4.85 7.24
C SER A 483 36.54 -3.42 7.00
N VAL A 484 36.49 -2.62 8.06
CA VAL A 484 36.15 -1.18 8.02
C VAL A 484 37.15 -0.40 7.16
N ALA A 485 38.44 -0.70 7.25
CA ALA A 485 39.48 -0.04 6.45
C ALA A 485 39.28 -0.31 4.94
N VAL A 486 38.85 -1.52 4.57
CA VAL A 486 38.50 -1.86 3.19
C VAL A 486 37.27 -1.08 2.75
N VAL A 487 36.23 -0.99 3.58
CA VAL A 487 35.02 -0.20 3.28
C VAL A 487 35.39 1.27 3.05
N GLN A 488 36.16 1.89 3.95
CA GLN A 488 36.59 3.29 3.80
C GLN A 488 37.36 3.52 2.49
N LYS A 489 38.32 2.64 2.18
CA LYS A 489 39.11 2.76 0.94
C LYS A 489 38.23 2.60 -0.30
N THR A 490 37.33 1.62 -0.33
CA THR A 490 36.42 1.39 -1.47
C THR A 490 35.40 2.51 -1.60
N LEU A 491 34.87 3.02 -0.48
CA LEU A 491 33.92 4.12 -0.45
C LEU A 491 34.56 5.43 -0.94
N ARG A 492 35.77 5.77 -0.47
CA ARG A 492 36.54 6.92 -0.99
C ARG A 492 36.76 6.80 -2.49
N HIS A 493 37.17 5.62 -2.96
CA HIS A 493 37.39 5.41 -4.39
C HIS A 493 36.10 5.53 -5.19
N ALA A 494 34.99 4.97 -4.71
CA ALA A 494 33.68 5.09 -5.36
C ALA A 494 33.18 6.54 -5.37
N LEU A 495 33.31 7.27 -4.27
CA LEU A 495 32.93 8.69 -4.18
C LEU A 495 33.85 9.59 -5.02
N SER A 496 35.15 9.29 -5.11
CA SER A 496 36.07 10.03 -6.01
C SER A 496 35.72 9.87 -7.50
N SER A 497 34.97 8.82 -7.86
CA SER A 497 34.49 8.62 -9.24
C SER A 497 33.30 9.53 -9.62
N ILE A 498 32.77 10.27 -8.65
CA ILE A 498 31.61 11.18 -8.77
C ILE A 498 32.05 12.60 -9.24
N GLY A 499 33.32 12.79 -9.58
CA GLY A 499 33.89 14.07 -10.04
C GLY A 499 34.20 15.03 -8.89
N ASP A 500 34.88 16.13 -9.19
CA ASP A 500 35.25 17.14 -8.19
C ASP A 500 34.00 17.85 -7.65
N GLN A 501 33.89 17.96 -6.33
CA GLN A 501 32.74 18.54 -5.64
C GLN A 501 33.16 19.72 -4.76
N ALA A 502 32.23 20.63 -4.47
CA ALA A 502 32.46 21.78 -3.58
C ALA A 502 32.54 21.40 -2.09
N PHE A 503 32.33 20.13 -1.74
CA PHE A 503 32.27 19.64 -0.36
C PHE A 503 33.10 18.37 -0.17
N ASP A 504 33.61 18.18 1.06
CA ASP A 504 34.50 17.07 1.41
C ASP A 504 33.71 15.79 1.77
N TRP A 505 33.99 14.72 1.04
CA TRP A 505 33.41 13.39 1.25
C TRP A 505 33.88 12.71 2.54
N GLU A 506 34.98 13.13 3.17
CA GLU A 506 35.51 12.46 4.37
C GLU A 506 34.54 12.46 5.55
N LYS A 507 33.76 13.53 5.73
CA LYS A 507 32.72 13.57 6.78
C LYS A 507 31.70 12.44 6.58
N LEU A 508 31.27 12.24 5.33
CA LEU A 508 30.32 11.18 4.96
C LEU A 508 30.96 9.79 5.10
N VAL A 509 32.20 9.62 4.63
CA VAL A 509 32.94 8.35 4.74
C VAL A 509 33.09 7.94 6.20
N ARG A 510 33.45 8.88 7.08
CA ARG A 510 33.59 8.65 8.51
C ARG A 510 32.25 8.26 9.15
N SER A 511 31.20 9.05 8.91
CA SER A 511 29.85 8.78 9.44
C SER A 511 29.35 7.38 9.03
N ILE A 512 29.48 7.02 7.75
CA ILE A 512 29.08 5.70 7.25
C ILE A 512 29.91 4.60 7.92
N SER A 513 31.23 4.79 8.05
CA SER A 513 32.12 3.78 8.62
C SER A 513 31.88 3.52 10.10
N GLU A 514 31.61 4.57 10.88
CA GLU A 514 31.25 4.50 12.29
C GLU A 514 29.88 3.82 12.50
N SER A 515 29.01 3.90 11.50
CA SER A 515 27.70 3.24 11.53
C SER A 515 27.72 1.75 11.18
N LEU A 516 28.86 1.22 10.70
CA LEU A 516 28.96 -0.20 10.33
C LEU A 516 28.86 -1.11 11.56
N LEU A 517 28.03 -2.15 11.44
CA LEU A 517 27.84 -3.15 12.50
C LEU A 517 29.04 -4.10 12.67
N ASP A 518 29.00 -4.84 13.78
CA ASP A 518 29.94 -5.89 14.19
C ASP A 518 30.50 -6.72 13.02
N PRO A 519 31.81 -6.67 12.74
CA PRO A 519 32.45 -7.43 11.67
C PRO A 519 32.32 -8.96 11.83
N ALA A 520 31.98 -9.47 13.01
CA ALA A 520 31.69 -10.89 13.23
C ALA A 520 30.35 -11.33 12.62
N ARG A 521 29.43 -10.39 12.32
CA ARG A 521 28.11 -10.67 11.74
C ARG A 521 27.90 -9.84 10.46
N PRO A 522 28.51 -10.25 9.33
CA PRO A 522 28.51 -9.45 8.11
C PRO A 522 27.07 -9.21 7.60
N SER A 523 26.68 -7.93 7.48
CA SER A 523 25.41 -7.48 6.91
C SER A 523 25.67 -6.50 5.78
N SER A 524 24.75 -6.43 4.79
CA SER A 524 24.82 -5.40 3.76
C SER A 524 24.32 -4.09 4.35
N THR A 525 24.96 -2.97 4.03
CA THR A 525 24.56 -1.65 4.53
C THR A 525 24.09 -0.80 3.37
N GLN A 526 22.90 -0.22 3.46
CA GLN A 526 22.36 0.74 2.52
C GLN A 526 22.25 2.09 3.20
N VAL A 527 22.87 3.12 2.63
CA VAL A 527 22.85 4.48 3.14
C VAL A 527 22.11 5.37 2.15
N LEU A 528 21.09 6.07 2.61
CA LEU A 528 20.38 7.09 1.85
C LEU A 528 20.88 8.47 2.27
N VAL A 529 21.42 9.20 1.31
CA VAL A 529 21.94 10.56 1.47
C VAL A 529 21.13 11.49 0.57
N LYS A 530 20.83 12.69 1.06
CA LYS A 530 20.22 13.78 0.28
C LYS A 530 21.20 14.94 0.19
N ILE A 531 21.40 15.49 -1.01
CA ILE A 531 22.18 16.71 -1.18
C ILE A 531 21.25 17.89 -0.88
N LYS A 532 21.58 18.65 0.17
CA LYS A 532 20.74 19.73 0.68
C LYS A 532 21.60 20.95 0.99
N HIS A 533 21.22 22.10 0.44
CA HIS A 533 21.99 23.34 0.54
C HIS A 533 23.47 23.20 0.11
N GLY A 534 23.78 22.28 -0.81
CA GLY A 534 25.14 22.01 -1.27
C GLY A 534 25.94 21.05 -0.38
N GLU A 535 25.35 20.47 0.66
CA GLU A 535 26.01 19.49 1.54
C GLU A 535 25.31 18.11 1.52
N PRO A 536 26.05 17.00 1.64
CA PRO A 536 25.48 15.67 1.73
C PRO A 536 24.98 15.38 3.15
N VAL A 537 23.68 15.16 3.30
CA VAL A 537 23.06 14.81 4.58
C VAL A 537 22.61 13.36 4.56
N VAL A 538 23.10 12.55 5.50
CA VAL A 538 22.60 11.19 5.70
C VAL A 538 21.18 11.29 6.24
N LEU A 539 20.24 10.65 5.56
CA LEU A 539 18.84 10.57 6.01
C LEU A 539 18.56 9.27 6.76
N LEU A 540 19.16 8.18 6.28
CA LEU A 540 18.83 6.83 6.75
C LEU A 540 19.97 5.85 6.47
N THR A 541 20.30 5.02 7.44
CA THR A 541 21.21 3.88 7.27
C THR A 541 20.50 2.59 7.64
N ARG A 542 20.47 1.62 6.73
CA ARG A 542 19.82 0.32 6.90
C ARG A 542 20.83 -0.80 6.81
N HIS A 543 20.76 -1.73 7.76
CA HIS A 543 21.54 -2.96 7.71
C HIS A 543 20.62 -4.12 7.34
N THR A 544 20.92 -4.79 6.24
CA THR A 544 20.08 -5.85 5.68
C THR A 544 20.82 -7.17 5.52
N VAL A 545 20.05 -8.26 5.61
CA VAL A 545 20.50 -9.60 5.21
C VAL A 545 19.83 -9.97 3.91
N ASN A 546 20.66 -10.22 2.91
CA ASN A 546 20.21 -10.54 1.56
C ASN A 546 20.14 -12.06 1.36
N LYS A 547 18.94 -12.58 1.13
CA LYS A 547 18.71 -13.95 0.70
C LYS A 547 18.36 -13.96 -0.78
N ALA A 548 19.33 -14.27 -1.61
CA ALA A 548 19.13 -14.49 -3.04
C ALA A 548 18.79 -15.96 -3.31
N ARG A 549 17.81 -16.21 -4.16
CA ARG A 549 17.54 -17.52 -4.75
C ARG A 549 17.59 -17.39 -6.26
N ASN A 550 18.63 -17.95 -6.85
CA ASN A 550 18.70 -18.16 -8.29
C ASN A 550 17.91 -19.44 -8.58
N LEU A 551 16.78 -19.31 -9.27
CA LEU A 551 16.14 -20.49 -9.85
C LEU A 551 16.86 -20.74 -11.17
N GLY A 552 17.81 -21.67 -11.16
CA GLY A 552 18.39 -22.20 -12.40
C GLY A 552 17.25 -22.74 -13.26
N LEU A 553 17.04 -22.12 -14.42
CA LEU A 553 16.09 -22.62 -15.40
C LEU A 553 16.69 -23.86 -16.07
N PRO A 554 15.87 -24.76 -16.64
CA PRO A 554 16.35 -25.93 -17.36
C PRO A 554 17.41 -25.53 -18.40
N LYS A 555 18.43 -26.37 -18.61
CA LYS A 555 19.42 -26.14 -19.67
C LYS A 555 18.69 -25.98 -21.00
N PRO A 556 19.06 -25.01 -21.85
CA PRO A 556 18.44 -24.81 -23.16
C PRO A 556 18.46 -26.13 -23.94
N VAL A 557 17.37 -26.43 -24.64
CA VAL A 557 17.36 -27.52 -25.63
C VAL A 557 18.30 -27.09 -26.76
N GLU A 558 19.24 -27.96 -27.14
CA GLU A 558 20.36 -27.66 -28.07
C GLU A 558 19.93 -27.10 -29.43
N GLN A 559 18.65 -27.25 -29.81
CA GLN A 559 18.06 -26.71 -31.04
C GLN A 559 17.87 -25.18 -31.04
N PHE A 560 17.94 -24.51 -29.88
CA PHE A 560 17.81 -23.05 -29.78
C PHE A 560 19.05 -22.42 -29.12
N SER A 561 20.17 -22.37 -29.86
CA SER A 561 21.31 -21.55 -29.47
C SER A 561 20.91 -20.06 -29.46
N GLY A 562 21.24 -19.33 -28.39
CA GLY A 562 21.00 -17.88 -28.27
C GLY A 562 19.90 -17.44 -27.30
N ILE A 563 19.12 -18.35 -26.69
CA ILE A 563 18.11 -17.95 -25.69
C ILE A 563 18.76 -17.60 -24.34
N ASP A 564 18.55 -16.37 -23.86
CA ASP A 564 18.97 -15.88 -22.55
C ASP A 564 17.75 -15.74 -21.63
N VAL A 565 17.63 -16.61 -20.61
CA VAL A 565 16.54 -16.56 -19.63
C VAL A 565 17.11 -16.52 -18.21
N GLN A 566 16.61 -15.60 -17.39
CA GLN A 566 16.93 -15.53 -15.96
C GLN A 566 15.69 -15.27 -15.12
N SER A 567 15.69 -15.88 -13.93
CA SER A 567 14.71 -15.63 -12.88
C SER A 567 15.46 -15.49 -11.56
N LEU A 568 15.71 -14.25 -11.17
CA LEU A 568 16.36 -13.88 -9.92
C LEU A 568 15.30 -13.43 -8.92
N ARG A 569 15.39 -13.95 -7.70
CA ARG A 569 14.59 -13.49 -6.57
C ARG A 569 15.52 -13.12 -5.42
N THR A 570 15.38 -11.91 -4.92
CA THR A 570 16.13 -11.39 -3.79
C THR A 570 15.15 -10.95 -2.71
N ARG A 571 15.38 -11.42 -1.49
CA ARG A 571 14.70 -10.94 -0.30
C ARG A 571 15.73 -10.23 0.57
N GLN A 572 15.43 -9.01 0.97
CA GLN A 572 16.21 -8.28 1.95
C GLN A 572 15.40 -8.19 3.24
N THR A 573 16.01 -8.63 4.33
CA THR A 573 15.42 -8.50 5.67
C THR A 573 16.19 -7.43 6.41
N LEU A 574 15.49 -6.42 6.94
CA LEU A 574 16.11 -5.42 7.80
C LEU A 574 16.54 -6.08 9.10
N ARG A 575 17.74 -5.72 9.58
CA ARG A 575 18.20 -6.04 10.93
C ARG A 575 18.05 -4.85 11.85
N THR A 576 18.58 -3.71 11.41
CA THR A 576 18.52 -2.45 12.13
C THR A 576 18.46 -1.31 11.13
N GLU A 577 17.82 -0.23 11.54
CA GLU A 577 17.72 1.05 10.83
C GLU A 577 18.15 2.15 11.78
N ARG A 578 18.95 3.10 11.29
CA ARG A 578 19.40 4.29 12.02
C ARG A 578 19.00 5.54 11.25
N LEU A 579 18.43 6.51 11.94
CA LEU A 579 18.05 7.79 11.34
C LEU A 579 19.24 8.75 11.30
N GLY A 580 19.25 9.60 10.27
CA GLY A 580 20.16 10.74 10.23
C GLY A 580 19.78 11.83 11.24
N THR A 581 20.76 12.55 11.76
CA THR A 581 20.56 13.59 12.79
C THR A 581 20.64 15.02 12.25
N ASP A 582 20.95 15.20 10.97
CA ASP A 582 21.27 16.53 10.40
C ASP A 582 20.13 17.12 9.53
N SER A 583 18.98 16.46 9.43
CA SER A 583 17.84 16.94 8.63
C SER A 583 16.51 16.33 9.08
N LEU A 584 15.43 17.09 8.93
CA LEU A 584 14.06 16.63 9.23
C LEU A 584 13.39 15.93 8.04
N ASP A 585 14.01 15.94 6.84
CA ASP A 585 13.37 15.50 5.59
C ASP A 585 12.93 14.03 5.60
N HIS A 586 13.58 13.16 6.38
CA HIS A 586 13.15 11.77 6.50
C HIS A 586 11.94 11.60 7.43
N LEU A 587 11.90 12.37 8.52
CA LEU A 587 10.85 12.29 9.53
C LEU A 587 9.55 12.97 9.07
N LEU A 588 9.63 14.04 8.29
CA LEU A 588 8.47 14.84 7.89
C LEU A 588 7.40 14.04 7.10
N PRO A 589 7.74 13.24 6.08
CA PRO A 589 6.77 12.38 5.40
C PRO A 589 6.11 11.36 6.33
N ILE A 590 6.86 10.81 7.30
CA ILE A 590 6.37 9.84 8.29
C ILE A 590 5.40 10.53 9.27
N ALA A 591 5.78 11.69 9.79
CA ALA A 591 4.94 12.53 10.63
C ALA A 591 3.64 12.89 9.92
N ARG A 592 3.71 13.32 8.65
CA ARG A 592 2.52 13.66 7.85
C ARG A 592 1.54 12.51 7.73
N ARG A 593 2.04 11.29 7.60
CA ARG A 593 1.17 10.11 7.56
C ARG A 593 0.46 9.89 8.90
N TYR A 594 1.23 9.73 9.99
CA TYR A 594 0.70 9.26 11.26
C TYR A 594 0.04 10.37 12.10
N LEU A 595 0.64 11.55 12.15
CA LEU A 595 0.12 12.69 12.91
C LEU A 595 -0.91 13.50 12.11
N GLY A 596 -0.91 13.39 10.77
CA GLY A 596 -1.88 14.06 9.91
C GLY A 596 -3.27 13.39 9.85
N SER A 597 -3.39 12.16 10.35
CA SER A 597 -4.63 11.37 10.31
C SER A 597 -5.15 11.12 11.72
N PRO A 598 -6.40 11.50 12.06
CA PRO A 598 -6.98 11.19 13.37
C PRO A 598 -7.00 9.67 13.60
N GLY A 599 -6.42 9.21 14.70
CA GLY A 599 -6.39 7.79 15.09
C GLY A 599 -5.14 7.00 14.69
N GLU A 600 -4.19 7.59 13.97
CA GLU A 600 -2.91 6.93 13.61
C GLU A 600 -1.72 7.31 14.52
N GLN A 601 -1.97 8.08 15.59
CA GLN A 601 -0.93 8.57 16.50
C GLN A 601 -0.13 7.43 17.16
N SER A 602 -0.76 6.30 17.47
CA SER A 602 -0.07 5.12 18.02
C SER A 602 1.04 4.59 17.10
N GLY A 603 0.89 4.77 15.79
CA GLY A 603 1.93 4.42 14.81
C GLY A 603 3.13 5.37 14.86
N TRP A 604 2.89 6.67 15.09
CA TRP A 604 3.95 7.66 15.32
C TRP A 604 4.73 7.36 16.59
N ASP A 605 4.02 7.13 17.69
CA ASP A 605 4.64 6.86 19.00
C ASP A 605 5.48 5.57 18.95
N ALA A 606 4.98 4.52 18.29
CA ALA A 606 5.72 3.28 18.07
C ALA A 606 6.99 3.50 17.22
N TYR A 607 6.90 4.33 16.17
CA TYR A 607 8.05 4.65 15.32
C TYR A 607 9.13 5.42 16.10
N ILE A 608 8.74 6.47 16.84
CA ILE A 608 9.66 7.25 17.67
C ILE A 608 10.29 6.40 18.76
N GLN A 609 9.53 5.49 19.38
CA GLN A 609 10.06 4.59 20.39
C GLN A 609 11.07 3.59 19.81
N HIS A 610 10.87 3.12 18.57
CA HIS A 610 11.82 2.25 17.88
C HIS A 610 13.16 2.95 17.58
N HIS A 611 13.13 4.27 17.36
CA HIS A 611 14.28 5.10 17.03
C HIS A 611 14.68 6.07 18.14
N VAL A 612 14.40 5.73 19.41
CA VAL A 612 14.54 6.66 20.54
C VAL A 612 15.94 7.27 20.65
N ASP A 613 16.99 6.48 20.46
CA ASP A 613 18.38 6.94 20.54
C ASP A 613 18.73 7.91 19.40
N ASP A 614 18.28 7.63 18.18
CA ASP A 614 18.50 8.51 17.02
C ASP A 614 17.72 9.82 17.18
N ILE A 615 16.50 9.77 17.72
CA ILE A 615 15.69 10.96 18.01
C ILE A 615 16.33 11.79 19.12
N HIS A 616 16.88 11.16 20.16
CA HIS A 616 17.64 11.86 21.19
C HIS A 616 18.88 12.56 20.61
N ALA A 617 19.61 11.90 19.69
CA ALA A 617 20.75 12.50 19.02
C ALA A 617 20.36 13.68 18.11
N LEU A 618 19.23 13.59 17.42
CA LEU A 618 18.63 14.70 16.66
C LEU A 618 18.28 15.88 17.58
N LEU A 619 17.63 15.62 18.72
CA LEU A 619 17.29 16.65 19.71
C LEU A 619 18.56 17.28 20.30
N ASP A 620 19.60 16.48 20.57
CA ASP A 620 20.89 17.00 21.03
C ASP A 620 21.55 17.91 19.99
N ALA A 621 21.42 17.58 18.69
CA ALA A 621 21.89 18.44 17.61
C ALA A 621 21.12 19.77 17.55
N LEU A 622 19.80 19.75 17.80
CA LEU A 622 18.98 20.97 17.92
C LEU A 622 19.38 21.81 19.15
N GLY A 623 19.58 21.18 20.31
CA GLY A 623 19.93 21.86 21.55
C GLY A 623 21.29 22.57 21.51
N ARG A 624 22.23 22.06 20.70
CA ARG A 624 23.55 22.69 20.47
C ARG A 624 23.48 23.97 19.65
N GLN A 625 22.40 24.20 18.88
CA GLN A 625 22.21 25.39 18.04
C GLN A 625 23.38 25.75 17.12
N THR A 626 24.02 24.75 16.50
CA THR A 626 25.18 25.02 15.63
C THR A 626 24.75 25.79 14.37
N HIS A 627 25.06 27.10 14.33
CA HIS A 627 24.79 27.96 13.19
C HIS A 627 25.45 27.43 11.91
N GLY A 628 24.76 27.60 10.77
CA GLY A 628 25.25 27.14 9.46
C GLY A 628 25.06 25.64 9.18
N THR A 629 24.47 24.87 10.11
CA THR A 629 24.09 23.47 9.83
C THR A 629 22.82 23.38 9.00
N THR A 630 22.67 22.27 8.28
CA THR A 630 21.48 21.98 7.46
C THR A 630 20.21 21.87 8.31
N LEU A 631 20.33 21.32 9.53
CA LEU A 631 19.26 21.21 10.50
C LEU A 631 18.79 22.59 11.01
N ALA A 632 19.73 23.50 11.29
CA ALA A 632 19.39 24.87 11.69
C ALA A 632 18.67 25.61 10.55
N ALA A 633 19.12 25.44 9.31
CA ALA A 633 18.47 26.02 8.14
C ALA A 633 17.04 25.49 7.94
N ASP A 634 16.79 24.21 8.26
CA ASP A 634 15.45 23.63 8.24
C ASP A 634 14.53 24.28 9.27
N LEU A 635 15.02 24.44 10.50
CA LEU A 635 14.26 25.06 11.57
C LEU A 635 13.96 26.53 11.25
N ASP A 636 14.93 27.28 10.72
CA ASP A 636 14.75 28.67 10.30
C ASP A 636 13.74 28.79 9.16
N ALA A 637 13.74 27.85 8.21
CA ALA A 637 12.74 27.81 7.14
C ALA A 637 11.33 27.58 7.70
N ILE A 638 11.17 26.79 8.76
CA ILE A 638 9.89 26.56 9.45
C ILE A 638 9.45 27.82 10.22
N LYS A 639 10.37 28.46 10.98
CA LYS A 639 10.10 29.70 11.74
C LYS A 639 9.52 30.81 10.86
N ARG A 640 10.02 30.97 9.63
CA ARG A 640 9.58 32.02 8.69
C ARG A 640 8.15 31.86 8.16
N ILE A 641 7.47 30.75 8.43
CA ILE A 641 6.13 30.46 7.88
C ILE A 641 5.04 31.17 8.68
N SER A 642 5.09 31.12 10.02
CA SER A 642 4.09 31.73 10.88
C SER A 642 4.62 32.03 12.30
N PRO A 643 4.05 33.01 13.02
CA PRO A 643 4.43 33.30 14.41
C PRO A 643 4.12 32.18 15.40
N ALA A 644 3.24 31.24 15.05
CA ALA A 644 2.97 30.05 15.87
C ALA A 644 4.11 29.03 15.73
N LEU A 645 4.60 28.83 14.50
CA LEU A 645 5.73 27.96 14.21
C LEU A 645 7.06 28.51 14.75
N GLU A 646 7.22 29.83 14.75
CA GLU A 646 8.35 30.50 15.38
C GLU A 646 8.43 30.15 16.87
N ARG A 647 7.34 30.37 17.62
CA ARG A 647 7.23 30.01 19.04
C ARG A 647 7.47 28.52 19.29
N ALA A 648 6.79 27.65 18.53
CA ALA A 648 6.97 26.21 18.69
C ALA A 648 8.41 25.73 18.42
N ALA A 649 9.12 26.37 17.50
CA ALA A 649 10.51 26.07 17.19
C ALA A 649 11.46 26.58 18.28
N GLU A 650 11.19 27.75 18.87
CA GLU A 650 11.93 28.29 20.01
C GLU A 650 11.75 27.42 21.26
N ASP A 651 10.51 27.04 21.58
CA ASP A 651 10.19 26.12 22.68
C ASP A 651 10.91 24.77 22.52
N LEU A 652 10.88 24.19 21.32
CA LEU A 652 11.64 22.97 21.00
C LEU A 652 13.13 23.17 21.27
N THR A 653 13.70 24.28 20.80
CA THR A 653 15.13 24.55 20.96
C THR A 653 15.51 24.69 22.43
N GLN A 654 14.67 25.37 23.22
CA GLN A 654 14.87 25.51 24.67
C GLN A 654 14.81 24.16 25.38
N HIS A 655 13.75 23.37 25.16
CA HIS A 655 13.62 22.06 25.78
C HIS A 655 14.72 21.07 25.35
N ALA A 656 15.13 21.12 24.08
CA ALA A 656 16.24 20.33 23.57
C ALA A 656 17.57 20.72 24.24
N ASN A 657 17.80 22.02 24.47
CA ASN A 657 18.97 22.50 25.20
C ASN A 657 18.95 22.03 26.66
N THR A 658 17.82 22.16 27.37
CA THR A 658 17.68 21.65 28.74
C THR A 658 17.92 20.14 28.84
N ALA A 659 17.44 19.37 27.85
CA ALA A 659 17.67 17.93 27.79
C ALA A 659 19.14 17.56 27.46
N LEU A 660 19.85 18.42 26.73
CA LEU A 660 21.27 18.27 26.44
C LEU A 660 22.13 18.56 27.68
N GLU A 661 21.80 19.64 28.42
CA GLU A 661 22.50 20.02 29.65
C GLU A 661 22.24 19.03 30.81
N ALA A 662 21.00 18.53 30.91
CA ALA A 662 20.57 17.58 31.92
C ALA A 662 19.70 16.47 31.31
N PRO A 663 20.29 15.32 30.89
CA PRO A 663 19.59 14.27 30.15
C PRO A 663 18.75 13.35 31.06
N THR A 664 17.84 13.90 31.83
CA THR A 664 16.86 13.13 32.61
C THR A 664 15.72 12.61 31.72
N ALA A 665 15.04 11.54 32.16
CA ALA A 665 13.90 11.00 31.42
C ALA A 665 12.77 12.05 31.22
N GLU A 666 12.57 12.92 32.21
CA GLU A 666 11.59 14.01 32.16
C GLU A 666 11.98 15.06 31.11
N HIS A 667 13.23 15.56 31.13
CA HIS A 667 13.66 16.56 30.15
C HIS A 667 13.65 16.00 28.71
N ARG A 668 14.04 14.74 28.53
CA ARG A 668 13.96 14.04 27.24
C ARG A 668 12.51 13.89 26.76
N ALA A 669 11.58 13.61 27.67
CA ALA A 669 10.16 13.55 27.36
C ALA A 669 9.61 14.92 26.95
N SER A 670 9.94 15.98 27.67
CA SER A 670 9.53 17.36 27.34
C SER A 670 10.07 17.81 25.98
N ALA A 671 11.35 17.54 25.67
CA ALA A 671 11.93 17.86 24.37
C ALA A 671 11.22 17.12 23.22
N ARG A 672 10.86 15.85 23.43
CA ARG A 672 10.08 15.06 22.46
C ARG A 672 8.65 15.58 22.30
N GLU A 673 8.01 16.03 23.38
CA GLU A 673 6.69 16.63 23.32
C GLU A 673 6.70 17.95 22.55
N ALA A 674 7.68 18.81 22.81
CA ALA A 674 7.89 20.04 22.04
C ALA A 674 8.16 19.74 20.55
N PHE A 675 8.90 18.67 20.25
CA PHE A 675 9.13 18.23 18.86
C PHE A 675 7.83 17.81 18.18
N ASN A 676 7.01 17.01 18.85
CA ASN A 676 5.69 16.61 18.35
C ASN A 676 4.76 17.81 18.15
N HIS A 677 4.82 18.79 19.06
CA HIS A 677 4.06 20.04 18.95
C HIS A 677 4.46 20.83 17.70
N LEU A 678 5.76 21.07 17.49
CA LEU A 678 6.26 21.72 16.27
C LEU A 678 5.79 21.01 15.00
N LEU A 679 5.88 19.67 14.96
CA LEU A 679 5.43 18.90 13.81
C LEU A 679 3.94 19.11 13.55
N ARG A 680 3.08 19.01 14.57
CA ARG A 680 1.63 19.19 14.43
C ARG A 680 1.27 20.58 13.90
N GLU A 681 1.94 21.63 14.39
CA GLU A 681 1.76 23.00 13.89
C GLU A 681 2.22 23.15 12.43
N TYR A 682 3.26 22.42 12.01
CA TYR A 682 3.79 22.50 10.65
C TYR A 682 2.95 21.72 9.62
N LEU A 683 2.30 20.63 10.04
CA LEU A 683 1.59 19.72 9.15
C LEU A 683 0.52 20.37 8.26
N PRO A 684 -0.33 21.30 8.72
CA PRO A 684 -1.30 21.98 7.86
C PRO A 684 -0.64 22.70 6.68
N HIS A 685 0.48 23.40 6.91
CA HIS A 685 1.23 24.10 5.87
C HIS A 685 1.89 23.12 4.88
N TYR A 686 2.43 22.02 5.40
CA TYR A 686 3.03 20.98 4.58
C TYR A 686 1.98 20.24 3.73
N GLN A 687 0.84 19.86 4.31
CA GLN A 687 -0.26 19.22 3.59
C GLN A 687 -0.81 20.13 2.48
N ALA A 688 -0.94 21.43 2.74
CA ALA A 688 -1.33 22.40 1.73
C ALA A 688 -0.35 22.41 0.54
N LYS A 689 0.97 22.43 0.79
CA LYS A 689 1.99 22.34 -0.27
C LYS A 689 1.90 21.04 -1.07
N VAL A 690 1.70 19.90 -0.41
CA VAL A 690 1.51 18.62 -1.12
C VAL A 690 0.26 18.68 -1.98
N SER A 691 -0.86 19.21 -1.46
CA SER A 691 -2.12 19.29 -2.19
C SER A 691 -2.02 20.10 -3.49
N GLN A 692 -1.16 21.12 -3.54
CA GLN A 692 -0.92 21.95 -4.72
C GLN A 692 -0.29 21.18 -5.89
N ALA A 693 0.43 20.08 -5.61
CA ALA A 693 1.00 19.24 -6.65
C ALA A 693 -0.05 18.37 -7.38
N TRP A 694 -1.26 18.27 -6.82
CA TRP A 694 -2.34 17.45 -7.35
C TRP A 694 -3.36 18.30 -8.10
N THR A 695 -3.61 17.93 -9.36
CA THR A 695 -4.61 18.59 -10.20
C THR A 695 -5.73 17.62 -10.55
N LEU A 696 -6.95 18.15 -10.70
CA LEU A 696 -8.08 17.38 -11.22
C LEU A 696 -7.85 17.11 -12.72
N SER A 697 -7.99 15.85 -13.13
CA SER A 697 -7.80 15.39 -14.51
C SER A 697 -9.09 15.21 -15.27
#